data_AF-A0A6J7IBM0-F1
#
_entry.id   AF-A0A6J7IBM0-F1
#
_cell.length_a   1.000
_cell.length_b   1.000
_cell.length_c   1.000
_cell.angle_alpha   90.00
_cell.angle_beta   90.00
_cell.angle_gamma   90.00
#
_symmetry.space_group_name_H-M   'P 1'
#
loop_
_entity.id
_entity.type
_entity.pdbx_description
1 polymer ?
#
loop_
_entity_poly.entity_id
_entity_poly.type
_entity_poly.pdbx_seq_one_letter_code
_entity_poly.pdbx_strand_id
1 'polypeptide(L)'
;MVDEFQESDPAQRELLAVLAGNDIIICADADSAVGRFRGADPDGLSAALDPYRAQEIVLTSDYRSATDIFEVAYTYAQGLRGAPTTRKRTCASEITGQVQVHRLRSSAEEAAFIAHQFRSAHLRQGISYSDMAVILRSPSTTASALRRAFSQVGIPVASELQALAGNPAIAPFLLLARVAIKAQPLNLDTAERLLMSEFGGADSISLRRIRRAMISARIEGDERSGTQLLLDAINDGDVMIEGADSVMRVHQLLEKARAVARNKSALADDLLWAIWDNAVTSDGQKLASAWRSQSLRPGVRGAAADRDLDAMMQLFETAARYSERFPLSGPAAFIAEISSEDIAGDVITAKGVRPDFVEILTVHSAKGREWDLVAVAGLQEGTWPNLKQRSSLLGAERLVERQRNPDIPRDQLDVIASNSLMQDEARLFHVALTRAKQSLFITAVQRDDEEPSQFFEAIEVIVHKTDIDEPVLTDVPRPITAPALVAELRSQLHGDNADVAAQILKAMSEEGIYLADPHSWIGAVPLSTDSAVIDADKQVVVSPSGAESFVECGVKWFLQNNGGSDGDSTAQVLGSAIHAFAATMVQEPGTTKADLITKLQNSWKLIDPESGWVSASHLERAVTMLEKFVDYHTKTTRTVVDAEIRFDITLGRARIKGSVDRLEVEADGSLFIIDFKTSASAISVKDAKENLQLMSYQLGIAEGGFTHGDVSAGAELVYLGTDAASATVRSQFSIDVEATKVQLNEIADGMGAATFFATVNKRCKGCPVRKSCPVQSDGKSVIS
;
A
#
# COMPACT_ATOMS: atom_id res chain seq x y z
N MET A 1 41.79 -27.22 -18.39
CA MET A 1 41.69 -25.74 -18.49
C MET A 1 41.03 -25.24 -17.22
N VAL A 2 41.58 -24.20 -16.61
CA VAL A 2 41.04 -23.53 -15.42
C VAL A 2 40.75 -22.10 -15.82
N ASP A 3 39.49 -21.72 -15.74
CA ASP A 3 39.03 -20.37 -16.05
C ASP A 3 38.78 -19.58 -14.76
N GLU A 4 38.81 -18.25 -14.84
CA GLU A 4 38.58 -17.34 -13.70
C GLU A 4 39.47 -17.66 -12.48
N PHE A 5 40.73 -18.05 -12.69
CA PHE A 5 41.61 -18.55 -11.63
C PHE A 5 41.82 -17.54 -10.48
N GLN A 6 41.69 -16.24 -10.75
CA GLN A 6 41.72 -15.16 -9.76
C GLN A 6 40.62 -15.27 -8.70
N GLU A 7 39.52 -15.96 -8.99
CA GLU A 7 38.42 -16.21 -8.03
C GLU A 7 38.67 -17.41 -7.13
N SER A 8 39.73 -18.19 -7.38
CA SER A 8 40.00 -19.38 -6.59
C SER A 8 40.47 -19.04 -5.17
N ASP A 9 39.93 -19.77 -4.20
CA ASP A 9 40.39 -19.75 -2.80
C ASP A 9 41.62 -20.68 -2.60
N PRO A 10 42.34 -20.58 -1.47
CA PRO A 10 43.50 -21.43 -1.21
C PRO A 10 43.24 -22.94 -1.25
N ALA A 11 42.06 -23.40 -0.82
CA ALA A 11 41.73 -24.83 -0.82
C ALA A 11 41.47 -25.35 -2.24
N GLN A 12 40.79 -24.55 -3.07
CA GLN A 12 40.61 -24.83 -4.49
C GLN A 12 41.95 -24.87 -5.23
N ARG A 13 42.88 -23.96 -4.89
CA ARG A 13 44.23 -23.94 -5.44
C ARG A 13 45.04 -25.17 -5.04
N GLU A 14 44.95 -25.61 -3.78
CA GLU A 14 45.60 -26.83 -3.30
C GLU A 14 45.03 -28.08 -4.00
N LEU A 15 43.71 -28.17 -4.13
CA LEU A 15 43.06 -29.23 -4.90
C LEU A 15 43.53 -29.23 -6.35
N LEU A 16 43.62 -28.05 -6.98
CA LEU A 16 44.12 -27.94 -8.34
C LEU A 16 45.59 -28.41 -8.43
N ALA A 17 46.44 -28.06 -7.47
CA ALA A 17 47.83 -28.49 -7.46
C ALA A 17 47.98 -30.03 -7.36
N VAL A 18 47.05 -30.71 -6.69
CA VAL A 18 47.02 -32.19 -6.63
C VAL A 18 46.51 -32.81 -7.93
N LEU A 19 45.57 -32.16 -8.60
CA LEU A 19 44.94 -32.66 -9.82
C LEU A 19 45.70 -32.27 -11.11
N ALA A 20 46.45 -31.18 -11.08
CA ALA A 20 47.09 -30.62 -12.27
C ALA A 20 48.29 -31.49 -12.69
N GLY A 21 48.23 -31.98 -13.94
CA GLY A 21 49.39 -32.51 -14.65
C GLY A 21 50.16 -31.43 -15.41
N ASN A 22 51.00 -31.84 -16.35
CA ASN A 22 51.80 -30.91 -17.18
C ASN A 22 50.96 -30.21 -18.28
N ASP A 23 49.78 -30.72 -18.61
CA ASP A 23 48.92 -30.19 -19.68
C ASP A 23 47.77 -29.34 -19.10
N ILE A 24 48.11 -28.16 -18.57
CA ILE A 24 47.14 -27.22 -17.99
C ILE A 24 47.19 -25.86 -18.69
N ILE A 25 46.01 -25.30 -18.93
CA ILE A 25 45.81 -23.92 -19.37
C ILE A 25 45.09 -23.20 -18.24
N ILE A 26 45.65 -22.11 -17.76
CA ILE A 26 45.08 -21.28 -16.69
C ILE A 26 44.81 -19.88 -17.26
N CYS A 27 43.57 -19.42 -17.17
CA CYS A 27 43.15 -18.08 -17.53
C CYS A 27 42.92 -17.25 -16.27
N ALA A 28 43.48 -16.03 -16.22
CA ALA A 28 43.35 -15.17 -15.06
C ALA A 28 43.41 -13.68 -15.40
N ASP A 29 42.60 -12.87 -14.71
CA ASP A 29 42.67 -11.41 -14.73
C ASP A 29 42.45 -10.82 -13.32
N ALA A 30 43.53 -10.42 -12.64
CA ALA A 30 43.50 -9.95 -11.26
C ALA A 30 42.59 -8.73 -11.03
N ASP A 31 42.45 -7.85 -12.03
CA ASP A 31 41.65 -6.62 -11.91
C ASP A 31 40.14 -6.91 -11.98
N SER A 32 39.74 -8.10 -12.42
CA SER A 32 38.34 -8.55 -12.50
C SER A 32 37.87 -9.37 -11.28
N ALA A 33 38.72 -9.52 -10.27
CA ALA A 33 38.42 -10.34 -9.10
C ALA A 33 37.41 -9.68 -8.15
N VAL A 34 36.34 -10.40 -7.80
CA VAL A 34 35.24 -9.92 -6.94
C VAL A 34 34.94 -10.85 -5.76
N GLY A 35 35.53 -12.04 -5.72
CA GLY A 35 35.24 -13.09 -4.74
C GLY A 35 36.09 -13.08 -3.47
N ARG A 36 36.77 -11.98 -3.12
CA ARG A 36 37.61 -11.95 -1.90
C ARG A 36 36.79 -12.28 -0.63
N PHE A 37 35.51 -11.91 -0.60
CA PHE A 37 34.59 -12.26 0.48
C PHE A 37 34.33 -13.79 0.62
N ARG A 38 34.63 -14.57 -0.42
CA ARG A 38 34.60 -16.05 -0.41
C ARG A 38 35.98 -16.69 -0.25
N GLY A 39 37.03 -15.88 -0.03
CA GLY A 39 38.39 -16.36 0.17
C GLY A 39 39.32 -16.24 -1.04
N ALA A 40 38.86 -15.67 -2.17
CA ALA A 40 39.73 -15.40 -3.30
C ALA A 40 40.90 -14.47 -2.91
N ASP A 41 42.05 -14.64 -3.58
CA ASP A 41 43.23 -13.81 -3.34
C ASP A 41 43.83 -13.30 -4.65
N PRO A 42 43.33 -12.16 -5.19
CA PRO A 42 43.85 -11.59 -6.42
C PRO A 42 45.23 -10.95 -6.26
N ASP A 43 45.55 -10.44 -5.06
CA ASP A 43 46.85 -9.82 -4.79
C ASP A 43 47.99 -10.88 -4.82
N GLY A 44 47.69 -12.12 -4.40
CA GLY A 44 48.60 -13.26 -4.43
C GLY A 44 48.60 -14.06 -5.75
N LEU A 45 47.91 -13.59 -6.80
CA LEU A 45 47.72 -14.36 -8.04
C LEU A 45 49.05 -14.78 -8.69
N SER A 46 50.02 -13.87 -8.78
CA SER A 46 51.32 -14.16 -9.39
C SER A 46 52.07 -15.27 -8.64
N ALA A 47 52.04 -15.24 -7.30
CA ALA A 47 52.66 -16.27 -6.47
C ALA A 47 51.93 -17.62 -6.58
N ALA A 48 50.61 -17.59 -6.76
CA ALA A 48 49.81 -18.80 -6.97
C ALA A 48 50.05 -19.46 -8.34
N LEU A 49 50.50 -18.69 -9.35
CA LEU A 49 50.82 -19.20 -10.68
C LEU A 49 52.25 -19.75 -10.79
N ASP A 50 53.19 -19.26 -9.97
CA ASP A 50 54.61 -19.63 -9.99
C ASP A 50 54.89 -21.16 -9.94
N PRO A 51 54.19 -21.96 -9.12
CA PRO A 51 54.41 -23.41 -9.05
C PRO A 51 54.15 -24.15 -10.37
N TYR A 52 53.25 -23.64 -11.21
CA TYR A 52 52.91 -24.28 -12.48
C TYR A 52 53.98 -24.05 -13.55
N ARG A 53 54.87 -23.04 -13.39
CA ARG A 53 55.92 -22.66 -14.35
C ARG A 53 55.42 -22.58 -15.81
N ALA A 54 54.17 -22.15 -15.98
CA ALA A 54 53.52 -22.10 -17.28
C ALA A 54 54.09 -20.98 -18.15
N GLN A 55 54.03 -21.16 -19.47
CA GLN A 55 54.31 -20.08 -20.42
C GLN A 55 53.22 -19.00 -20.31
N GLU A 56 53.61 -17.77 -20.00
CA GLU A 56 52.68 -16.64 -19.94
C GLU A 56 52.34 -16.14 -21.36
N ILE A 57 51.04 -16.06 -21.67
CA ILE A 57 50.51 -15.45 -22.90
C ILE A 57 49.55 -14.34 -22.48
N VAL A 58 49.90 -13.09 -22.79
CA VAL A 58 49.08 -11.92 -22.44
C VAL A 58 48.15 -11.59 -23.61
N LEU A 59 46.83 -11.61 -23.35
CA LEU A 59 45.82 -11.15 -24.29
C LEU A 59 45.55 -9.66 -24.06
N THR A 60 45.86 -8.83 -25.06
CA THR A 60 45.85 -7.37 -24.91
C THR A 60 44.64 -6.68 -25.56
N SER A 61 43.93 -7.35 -26.45
CA SER A 61 42.84 -6.74 -27.23
C SER A 61 41.49 -6.90 -26.53
N ASP A 62 40.81 -5.78 -26.25
CA ASP A 62 39.38 -5.77 -25.90
C ASP A 62 38.54 -5.76 -27.18
N TYR A 63 37.68 -6.77 -27.32
CA TYR A 63 36.79 -6.94 -28.48
C TYR A 63 35.33 -6.59 -28.16
N ARG A 64 35.04 -6.17 -26.92
CA ARG A 64 33.68 -6.11 -26.39
C ARG A 64 33.14 -4.69 -26.34
N SER A 65 33.94 -3.76 -25.81
CA SER A 65 33.51 -2.43 -25.43
C SER A 65 33.80 -1.41 -26.53
N ALA A 66 32.97 -0.37 -26.61
CA ALA A 66 33.25 0.81 -27.40
C ALA A 66 34.52 1.51 -26.89
N THR A 67 35.22 2.22 -27.77
CA THR A 67 36.49 2.89 -27.46
C THR A 67 36.38 3.81 -26.24
N ASP A 68 35.32 4.61 -26.13
CA ASP A 68 35.11 5.53 -25.00
C ASP A 68 34.98 4.79 -23.66
N ILE A 69 34.26 3.65 -23.65
CA ILE A 69 34.09 2.82 -22.44
C ILE A 69 35.44 2.18 -22.07
N PHE A 70 36.14 1.65 -23.07
CA PHE A 70 37.47 1.09 -22.87
C PHE A 70 38.44 2.12 -22.28
N GLU A 71 38.51 3.33 -22.82
CA GLU A 71 39.42 4.38 -22.35
C GLU A 71 39.15 4.78 -20.89
N VAL A 72 37.87 4.95 -20.52
CA VAL A 72 37.47 5.28 -19.15
C VAL A 72 37.83 4.15 -18.19
N ALA A 73 37.45 2.91 -18.50
CA ALA A 73 37.72 1.76 -17.65
C ALA A 73 39.24 1.47 -17.56
N TYR A 74 39.98 1.63 -18.65
CA TYR A 74 41.42 1.49 -18.72
C TYR A 74 42.14 2.52 -17.85
N THR A 75 41.73 3.79 -17.92
CA THR A 75 42.30 4.88 -17.13
C THR A 75 42.03 4.66 -15.64
N TYR A 76 40.79 4.31 -15.29
CA TYR A 76 40.42 3.97 -13.92
C TYR A 76 41.25 2.80 -13.36
N ALA A 77 41.45 1.74 -14.17
CA ALA A 77 42.22 0.56 -13.77
C ALA A 77 43.70 0.86 -13.46
N GLN A 78 44.28 1.93 -14.00
CA GLN A 78 45.66 2.33 -13.66
C GLN A 78 45.81 2.76 -12.19
N GLY A 79 44.73 3.20 -11.54
CA GLY A 79 44.70 3.57 -10.12
C GLY A 79 44.59 2.38 -9.17
N LEU A 80 44.27 1.17 -9.67
CA LEU A 80 44.17 -0.02 -8.84
C LEU A 80 45.55 -0.47 -8.35
N ARG A 81 45.60 -1.06 -7.16
CA ARG A 81 46.86 -1.58 -6.57
C ARG A 81 47.52 -2.61 -7.50
N GLY A 82 48.86 -2.55 -7.56
CA GLY A 82 49.66 -3.38 -8.47
C GLY A 82 49.80 -2.74 -9.85
N ALA A 83 50.49 -3.43 -10.76
CA ALA A 83 50.62 -3.04 -12.17
C ALA A 83 50.85 -4.30 -13.03
N PRO A 84 49.87 -5.24 -13.07
CA PRO A 84 50.03 -6.47 -13.82
C PRO A 84 50.23 -6.18 -15.32
N THR A 85 50.96 -7.06 -15.99
CA THR A 85 51.22 -7.03 -17.45
C THR A 85 49.91 -6.97 -18.25
N THR A 86 48.84 -7.54 -17.71
CA THR A 86 47.48 -7.52 -18.27
C THR A 86 46.87 -6.13 -18.40
N ARG A 87 47.40 -5.08 -17.75
CA ARG A 87 46.90 -3.70 -17.93
C ARG A 87 47.36 -3.04 -19.23
N LYS A 88 48.29 -3.63 -19.99
CA LYS A 88 48.72 -3.10 -21.30
C LYS A 88 47.75 -3.56 -22.39
N ARG A 89 46.54 -3.00 -22.39
CA ARG A 89 45.46 -3.36 -23.33
C ARG A 89 45.27 -2.33 -24.44
N THR A 90 44.66 -2.75 -25.54
CA THR A 90 44.17 -1.89 -26.61
C THR A 90 42.72 -2.26 -26.95
N CYS A 91 41.91 -1.28 -27.37
CA CYS A 91 40.60 -1.55 -27.93
C CYS A 91 40.75 -2.03 -29.38
N ALA A 92 40.17 -3.19 -29.71
CA ALA A 92 40.10 -3.72 -31.06
C ALA A 92 38.67 -3.66 -31.64
N SER A 93 37.71 -3.16 -30.86
CA SER A 93 36.30 -3.00 -31.27
C SER A 93 36.11 -1.77 -32.15
N GLU A 94 35.27 -1.89 -33.19
CA GLU A 94 34.82 -0.76 -34.03
C GLU A 94 33.48 -0.17 -33.56
N ILE A 95 32.98 -0.61 -32.40
CA ILE A 95 31.71 -0.13 -31.85
C ILE A 95 31.83 1.34 -31.45
N THR A 96 30.96 2.18 -31.99
CA THR A 96 30.78 3.56 -31.52
C THR A 96 29.88 3.57 -30.30
N GLY A 97 30.31 4.27 -29.26
CA GLY A 97 29.63 4.30 -27.98
C GLY A 97 29.81 5.63 -27.27
N GLN A 98 29.29 5.72 -26.04
CA GLN A 98 29.45 6.91 -25.21
C GLN A 98 29.45 6.55 -23.72
N VAL A 99 30.16 7.37 -22.95
CA VAL A 99 30.11 7.36 -21.48
C VAL A 99 29.56 8.71 -21.02
N GLN A 100 28.53 8.69 -20.17
CA GLN A 100 27.95 9.91 -19.60
C GLN A 100 27.87 9.80 -18.08
N VAL A 101 28.16 10.91 -17.41
CA VAL A 101 28.19 11.04 -15.95
C VAL A 101 27.18 12.11 -15.54
N HIS A 102 26.32 11.81 -14.55
CA HIS A 102 25.23 12.69 -14.15
C HIS A 102 25.07 12.79 -12.63
N ARG A 103 25.09 14.04 -12.14
CA ARG A 103 24.72 14.42 -10.77
C ARG A 103 23.24 14.82 -10.73
N LEU A 104 22.45 14.27 -9.81
CA LEU A 104 21.00 14.46 -9.73
C LEU A 104 20.54 14.88 -8.33
N ARG A 105 19.36 15.50 -8.18
CA ARG A 105 18.96 16.11 -6.89
C ARG A 105 18.36 15.11 -5.89
N SER A 106 17.90 13.96 -6.38
CA SER A 106 17.30 12.92 -5.53
C SER A 106 17.36 11.53 -6.19
N SER A 107 17.19 10.48 -5.39
CA SER A 107 17.07 9.10 -5.88
C SER A 107 15.87 8.88 -6.80
N ALA A 108 14.80 9.67 -6.63
CA ALA A 108 13.65 9.65 -7.52
C ALA A 108 13.97 10.26 -8.90
N GLU A 109 14.75 11.36 -8.91
CA GLU A 109 15.27 11.97 -10.13
C GLU A 109 16.28 11.05 -10.84
N GLU A 110 17.18 10.39 -10.10
CA GLU A 110 18.07 9.35 -10.60
C GLU A 110 17.33 8.23 -11.33
N ALA A 111 16.32 7.67 -10.66
CA ALA A 111 15.51 6.62 -11.26
C ALA A 111 14.76 7.11 -12.51
N ALA A 112 14.20 8.33 -12.48
CA ALA A 112 13.48 8.90 -13.61
C ALA A 112 14.39 9.21 -14.81
N PHE A 113 15.61 9.70 -14.56
CA PHE A 113 16.62 9.94 -15.59
C PHE A 113 17.02 8.63 -16.29
N ILE A 114 17.36 7.59 -15.52
CA ILE A 114 17.72 6.29 -16.08
C ILE A 114 16.53 5.70 -16.87
N ALA A 115 15.31 5.81 -16.35
CA ALA A 115 14.09 5.37 -17.06
C ALA A 115 13.90 6.11 -18.38
N HIS A 116 14.13 7.42 -18.42
CA HIS A 116 14.08 8.21 -19.63
C HIS A 116 15.13 7.74 -20.66
N GLN A 117 16.38 7.54 -20.23
CA GLN A 117 17.44 7.09 -21.14
C GLN A 117 17.17 5.70 -21.72
N PHE A 118 16.73 4.75 -20.89
CA PHE A 118 16.44 3.38 -21.33
C PHE A 118 15.24 3.35 -22.28
N ARG A 119 14.18 4.13 -21.97
CA ARG A 119 13.02 4.27 -22.86
C ARG A 119 13.41 4.93 -24.18
N SER A 120 14.25 5.96 -24.15
CA SER A 120 14.75 6.65 -25.34
C SER A 120 15.60 5.73 -26.22
N ALA A 121 16.52 4.97 -25.63
CA ALA A 121 17.35 3.99 -26.33
C ALA A 121 16.48 2.92 -27.02
N HIS A 122 15.50 2.36 -26.31
CA HIS A 122 14.60 1.37 -26.90
C HIS A 122 13.77 1.94 -28.06
N LEU A 123 13.17 3.12 -27.88
CA LEU A 123 12.26 3.70 -28.89
C LEU A 123 12.99 4.32 -30.09
N ARG A 124 14.17 4.93 -29.88
CA ARG A 124 14.88 5.69 -30.93
C ARG A 124 16.02 4.90 -31.56
N GLN A 125 16.72 4.07 -30.79
CA GLN A 125 17.89 3.31 -31.23
C GLN A 125 17.57 1.83 -31.48
N GLY A 126 16.41 1.34 -31.02
CA GLY A 126 15.97 -0.04 -31.24
C GLY A 126 16.67 -1.08 -30.37
N ILE A 127 17.34 -0.67 -29.29
CA ILE A 127 18.00 -1.59 -28.36
C ILE A 127 16.93 -2.37 -27.56
N SER A 128 17.06 -3.69 -27.51
CA SER A 128 16.16 -4.55 -26.73
C SER A 128 16.33 -4.27 -25.23
N TYR A 129 15.25 -4.31 -24.44
CA TYR A 129 15.37 -4.22 -22.98
C TYR A 129 16.24 -5.31 -22.37
N SER A 130 16.25 -6.52 -22.94
CA SER A 130 17.14 -7.62 -22.54
C SER A 130 18.63 -7.29 -22.66
N ASP A 131 18.98 -6.32 -23.51
CA ASP A 131 20.35 -5.82 -23.71
C ASP A 131 20.61 -4.54 -22.89
N MET A 132 19.78 -4.29 -21.86
CA MET A 132 19.95 -3.20 -20.91
C MET A 132 20.03 -3.70 -19.47
N ALA A 133 20.90 -3.09 -18.66
CA ALA A 133 21.00 -3.39 -17.24
C ALA A 133 21.31 -2.19 -16.37
N VAL A 134 20.82 -2.23 -15.13
CA VAL A 134 21.23 -1.33 -14.06
C VAL A 134 22.03 -2.11 -13.02
N ILE A 135 23.27 -1.68 -12.80
CA ILE A 135 24.19 -2.28 -11.86
C ILE A 135 24.23 -1.43 -10.60
N LEU A 136 23.96 -2.08 -9.46
CA LEU A 136 23.99 -1.48 -8.13
C LEU A 136 25.03 -2.19 -7.25
N ARG A 137 25.48 -1.52 -6.17
CA ARG A 137 26.38 -2.15 -5.19
C ARG A 137 25.70 -3.28 -4.41
N SER A 138 24.46 -3.04 -4.01
CA SER A 138 23.61 -3.95 -3.23
C SER A 138 22.14 -3.69 -3.54
N PRO A 139 21.24 -4.63 -3.23
CA PRO A 139 19.80 -4.35 -3.25
C PRO A 139 19.52 -3.24 -2.23
N SER A 140 19.07 -2.07 -2.67
CA SER A 140 18.87 -0.88 -1.83
C SER A 140 17.55 -0.18 -2.18
N THR A 141 17.23 0.90 -1.46
CA THR A 141 16.12 1.80 -1.79
C THR A 141 16.19 2.33 -3.23
N THR A 142 17.40 2.48 -3.79
CA THR A 142 17.64 2.83 -5.19
C THR A 142 17.04 1.80 -6.15
N ALA A 143 17.16 0.50 -5.85
CA ALA A 143 16.55 -0.55 -6.67
C ALA A 143 15.02 -0.42 -6.70
N SER A 144 14.39 -0.14 -5.56
CA SER A 144 12.95 0.08 -5.46
C SER A 144 12.50 1.35 -6.21
N ALA A 145 13.28 2.43 -6.13
CA ALA A 145 13.01 3.67 -6.88
C ALA A 145 13.09 3.43 -8.40
N LEU A 146 14.13 2.72 -8.86
CA LEU A 146 14.30 2.34 -10.27
C LEU A 146 13.15 1.49 -10.78
N ARG A 147 12.74 0.45 -10.05
CA ARG A 147 11.59 -0.39 -10.43
C ARG A 147 10.31 0.43 -10.53
N ARG A 148 10.08 1.35 -9.60
CA ARG A 148 8.92 2.24 -9.64
C ARG A 148 8.95 3.13 -10.88
N ALA A 149 10.10 3.76 -11.17
CA ALA A 149 10.26 4.62 -12.34
C ALA A 149 10.08 3.85 -13.66
N PHE A 150 10.70 2.68 -13.80
CA PHE A 150 10.54 1.81 -14.97
C PHE A 150 9.08 1.39 -15.17
N SER A 151 8.40 0.96 -14.10
CA SER A 151 6.97 0.62 -14.14
C SER A 151 6.09 1.79 -14.60
N GLN A 152 6.36 3.01 -14.11
CA GLN A 152 5.63 4.22 -14.49
C GLN A 152 5.74 4.58 -15.97
N VAL A 153 6.85 4.23 -16.63
CA VAL A 153 7.06 4.48 -18.07
C VAL A 153 6.84 3.24 -18.94
N GLY A 154 6.39 2.13 -18.36
CA GLY A 154 6.11 0.89 -19.08
C GLY A 154 7.37 0.14 -19.55
N ILE A 155 8.49 0.30 -18.85
CA ILE A 155 9.69 -0.53 -19.06
C ILE A 155 9.52 -1.83 -18.25
N PRO A 156 9.54 -3.01 -18.89
CA PRO A 156 9.53 -4.30 -18.20
C PRO A 156 10.83 -4.52 -17.43
N VAL A 157 10.73 -5.04 -16.20
CA VAL A 157 11.87 -5.28 -15.30
C VAL A 157 11.83 -6.71 -14.78
N ALA A 158 12.99 -7.34 -14.66
CA ALA A 158 13.13 -8.63 -14.00
C ALA A 158 12.50 -8.59 -12.58
N SER A 159 11.74 -9.62 -12.23
CA SER A 159 11.18 -9.75 -10.88
C SER A 159 12.28 -9.95 -9.85
N GLU A 160 12.06 -9.45 -8.63
CA GLU A 160 12.85 -9.92 -7.49
C GLU A 160 12.52 -11.38 -7.21
N LEU A 161 13.56 -12.15 -6.90
CA LEU A 161 13.43 -13.41 -6.21
C LEU A 161 12.91 -13.09 -4.80
N GLN A 162 11.64 -13.37 -4.56
CA GLN A 162 11.03 -13.29 -3.23
C GLN A 162 10.88 -14.71 -2.68
N ALA A 163 10.95 -14.84 -1.36
CA ALA A 163 10.56 -16.09 -0.72
C ALA A 163 9.10 -16.41 -1.11
N LEU A 164 8.83 -17.67 -1.43
CA LEU A 164 7.53 -18.11 -1.98
C LEU A 164 6.36 -17.76 -1.05
N ALA A 165 6.57 -17.79 0.27
CA ALA A 165 5.55 -17.42 1.24
C ALA A 165 5.19 -15.92 1.24
N GLY A 166 6.11 -15.05 0.83
CA GLY A 166 5.91 -13.60 0.73
C GLY A 166 5.30 -13.15 -0.60
N ASN A 167 5.25 -14.03 -1.61
CA ASN A 167 4.69 -13.68 -2.91
C ASN A 167 3.15 -13.52 -2.83
N PRO A 168 2.60 -12.35 -3.23
CA PRO A 168 1.17 -12.06 -3.09
C PRO A 168 0.25 -12.97 -3.92
N ALA A 169 0.74 -13.51 -5.05
CA ALA A 169 -0.02 -14.44 -5.87
C ALA A 169 -0.07 -15.84 -5.25
N ILE A 170 0.98 -16.24 -4.52
CA ILE A 170 1.11 -17.58 -3.92
C ILE A 170 0.53 -17.65 -2.49
N ALA A 171 0.62 -16.56 -1.74
CA ALA A 171 0.18 -16.49 -0.34
C ALA A 171 -1.27 -16.96 -0.12
N PRO A 172 -2.26 -16.65 -0.98
CA PRO A 172 -3.62 -17.17 -0.84
C PRO A 172 -3.73 -18.70 -0.96
N PHE A 173 -2.93 -19.33 -1.84
CA PHE A 173 -2.90 -20.79 -2.00
C PHE A 173 -2.31 -21.47 -0.76
N LEU A 174 -1.20 -20.93 -0.24
CA LEU A 174 -0.60 -21.41 1.01
C LEU A 174 -1.53 -21.19 2.21
N LEU A 175 -2.23 -20.05 2.26
CA LEU A 175 -3.25 -19.79 3.28
C LEU A 175 -4.38 -20.82 3.23
N LEU A 176 -4.92 -21.11 2.03
CA LEU A 176 -5.96 -22.11 1.86
C LEU A 176 -5.47 -23.50 2.28
N ALA A 177 -4.24 -23.87 1.89
CA ALA A 177 -3.59 -25.10 2.32
C ALA A 177 -3.48 -25.18 3.85
N ARG A 178 -3.01 -24.11 4.52
CA ARG A 178 -2.92 -24.03 6.00
C ARG A 178 -4.27 -24.20 6.69
N VAL A 179 -5.33 -23.60 6.12
CA VAL A 179 -6.70 -23.76 6.64
C VAL A 179 -7.21 -25.19 6.40
N ALA A 180 -6.91 -25.80 5.25
CA ALA A 180 -7.31 -27.16 4.92
C ALA A 180 -6.69 -28.21 5.85
N ILE A 181 -5.39 -28.07 6.16
CA ILE A 181 -4.65 -28.96 7.08
C ILE A 181 -4.87 -28.64 8.57
N LYS A 182 -5.68 -27.61 8.88
CA LYS A 182 -5.93 -27.10 10.25
C LYS A 182 -4.69 -26.55 10.98
N ALA A 183 -3.66 -26.15 10.24
CA ALA A 183 -2.52 -25.42 10.81
C ALA A 183 -2.91 -23.98 11.19
N GLN A 184 -3.92 -23.41 10.52
CA GLN A 184 -4.46 -22.09 10.81
C GLN A 184 -6.00 -22.16 10.87
N PRO A 185 -6.66 -21.51 11.85
CA PRO A 185 -8.12 -21.52 11.93
C PRO A 185 -8.76 -20.67 10.84
N LEU A 186 -9.96 -21.09 10.40
CA LEU A 186 -10.84 -20.24 9.61
C LEU A 186 -11.50 -19.23 10.56
N ASN A 187 -11.10 -17.97 10.45
CA ASN A 187 -11.64 -16.84 11.20
C ASN A 187 -11.94 -15.70 10.21
N LEU A 188 -12.42 -14.55 10.68
CA LEU A 188 -12.81 -13.45 9.80
C LEU A 188 -11.64 -12.98 8.91
N ASP A 189 -10.43 -12.79 9.47
CA ASP A 189 -9.26 -12.34 8.71
C ASP A 189 -8.86 -13.35 7.63
N THR A 190 -8.79 -14.64 7.95
CA THR A 190 -8.42 -15.66 6.97
C THR A 190 -9.51 -15.86 5.91
N ALA A 191 -10.78 -15.78 6.30
CA ALA A 191 -11.91 -15.83 5.37
C ALA A 191 -11.90 -14.65 4.39
N GLU A 192 -11.72 -13.41 4.88
CA GLU A 192 -11.68 -12.22 4.03
C GLU A 192 -10.52 -12.29 3.02
N ARG A 193 -9.31 -12.68 3.46
CA ARG A 193 -8.15 -12.87 2.56
C ARG A 193 -8.39 -13.91 1.48
N LEU A 194 -9.05 -15.03 1.81
CA LEU A 194 -9.39 -16.06 0.83
C LEU A 194 -10.47 -15.59 -0.15
N LEU A 195 -11.50 -14.88 0.33
CA LEU A 195 -12.57 -14.36 -0.51
C LEU A 195 -12.09 -13.25 -1.45
N MET A 196 -11.14 -12.42 -1.01
CA MET A 196 -10.55 -11.34 -1.81
C MET A 196 -9.40 -11.79 -2.72
N SER A 197 -9.02 -13.07 -2.68
CA SER A 197 -8.02 -13.63 -3.59
C SER A 197 -8.57 -13.75 -5.01
N GLU A 198 -7.69 -13.99 -5.99
CA GLU A 198 -8.04 -14.21 -7.40
C GLU A 198 -9.09 -15.32 -7.62
N PHE A 199 -9.02 -16.42 -6.84
CA PHE A 199 -10.01 -17.51 -6.91
C PHE A 199 -11.29 -17.22 -6.11
N GLY A 200 -11.22 -16.33 -5.11
CA GLY A 200 -12.40 -15.87 -4.37
C GLY A 200 -13.21 -14.85 -5.18
N GLY A 201 -12.54 -13.87 -5.78
CA GLY A 201 -13.12 -12.86 -6.67
C GLY A 201 -14.09 -11.90 -5.97
N ALA A 202 -14.03 -11.75 -4.65
CA ALA A 202 -14.82 -10.76 -3.91
C ALA A 202 -14.05 -9.45 -3.76
N ASP A 203 -14.76 -8.32 -3.83
CA ASP A 203 -14.27 -7.04 -3.36
C ASP A 203 -14.89 -6.69 -1.98
N SER A 204 -14.42 -5.61 -1.37
CA SER A 204 -14.89 -5.16 -0.06
C SER A 204 -16.40 -4.82 -0.05
N ILE A 205 -16.93 -4.36 -1.18
CA ILE A 205 -18.35 -4.02 -1.34
C ILE A 205 -19.20 -5.29 -1.39
N SER A 206 -18.76 -6.28 -2.16
CA SER A 206 -19.39 -7.58 -2.32
C SER A 206 -19.42 -8.33 -1.00
N LEU A 207 -18.33 -8.31 -0.22
CA LEU A 207 -18.31 -8.87 1.13
C LEU A 207 -19.35 -8.24 2.04
N ARG A 208 -19.47 -6.90 2.03
CA ARG A 208 -20.49 -6.19 2.80
C ARG A 208 -21.91 -6.57 2.35
N ARG A 209 -22.14 -6.68 1.04
CA ARG A 209 -23.42 -7.08 0.45
C ARG A 209 -23.80 -8.50 0.87
N ILE A 210 -22.87 -9.45 0.76
CA ILE A 210 -23.06 -10.85 1.14
C ILE A 210 -23.42 -10.95 2.63
N ARG A 211 -22.65 -10.29 3.51
CA ARG A 211 -22.93 -10.30 4.96
C ARG A 211 -24.30 -9.70 5.30
N ARG A 212 -24.70 -8.60 4.65
CA ARG A 212 -26.04 -8.01 4.84
C ARG A 212 -27.15 -8.93 4.35
N ALA A 213 -26.97 -9.56 3.20
CA ALA A 213 -27.93 -10.52 2.67
C ALA A 213 -28.06 -11.76 3.57
N MET A 214 -26.95 -12.28 4.12
CA MET A 214 -26.94 -13.34 5.12
C MET A 214 -27.71 -12.96 6.39
N ILE A 215 -27.56 -11.72 6.86
CA ILE A 215 -28.33 -11.23 8.01
C ILE A 215 -29.83 -11.15 7.69
N SER A 216 -30.18 -10.67 6.49
CA SER A 216 -31.57 -10.54 6.07
C SER A 216 -32.26 -11.88 5.83
N ALA A 217 -31.50 -12.92 5.49
CA ALA A 217 -32.01 -14.27 5.20
C ALA A 217 -32.11 -15.16 6.46
N ARG A 218 -31.83 -14.62 7.65
CA ARG A 218 -31.94 -15.37 8.91
C ARG A 218 -33.36 -15.83 9.17
N ILE A 219 -33.46 -17.04 9.70
CA ILE A 219 -34.71 -17.55 10.25
C ILE A 219 -34.96 -16.83 11.59
N GLU A 220 -36.23 -16.61 11.92
CA GLU A 220 -36.65 -16.02 13.18
C GLU A 220 -36.09 -16.83 14.36
N GLY A 221 -35.39 -16.17 15.29
CA GLY A 221 -34.69 -16.81 16.41
C GLY A 221 -33.20 -17.14 16.18
N ASP A 222 -32.65 -16.90 14.98
CA ASP A 222 -31.21 -17.06 14.72
C ASP A 222 -30.40 -15.83 15.18
N GLU A 223 -29.70 -15.98 16.30
CA GLU A 223 -28.87 -14.94 16.93
C GLU A 223 -27.42 -14.90 16.43
N ARG A 224 -27.02 -15.76 15.48
CA ARG A 224 -25.63 -15.80 14.97
C ARG A 224 -25.21 -14.42 14.46
N SER A 225 -23.92 -14.09 14.45
CA SER A 225 -23.45 -12.83 13.84
C SER A 225 -23.30 -12.97 12.32
N GLY A 226 -23.28 -11.86 11.56
CA GLY A 226 -23.04 -11.91 10.11
C GLY A 226 -21.67 -12.53 9.77
N THR A 227 -20.71 -12.41 10.70
CA THR A 227 -19.41 -13.08 10.62
C THR A 227 -19.55 -14.58 10.82
N GLN A 228 -20.31 -15.03 11.83
CA GLN A 228 -20.51 -16.46 12.06
C GLN A 228 -21.21 -17.13 10.87
N LEU A 229 -22.24 -16.49 10.32
CA LEU A 229 -22.92 -16.98 9.11
C LEU A 229 -21.98 -17.12 7.92
N LEU A 230 -21.05 -16.19 7.74
CA LEU A 230 -20.04 -16.27 6.68
C LEU A 230 -19.07 -17.43 6.90
N LEU A 231 -18.61 -17.65 8.14
CA LEU A 231 -17.68 -18.74 8.47
C LEU A 231 -18.34 -20.12 8.35
N ASP A 232 -19.59 -20.24 8.81
CA ASP A 232 -20.42 -21.44 8.65
C ASP A 232 -20.62 -21.71 7.15
N ALA A 233 -20.99 -20.70 6.37
CA ALA A 233 -21.16 -20.81 4.92
C ALA A 233 -19.91 -21.32 4.19
N ILE A 234 -18.72 -20.82 4.53
CA ILE A 234 -17.46 -21.31 3.94
C ILE A 234 -17.17 -22.77 4.37
N ASN A 235 -17.55 -23.17 5.59
CA ASN A 235 -17.29 -24.51 6.08
C ASN A 235 -18.28 -25.56 5.55
N ASP A 236 -19.57 -25.21 5.53
CA ASP A 236 -20.68 -26.14 5.35
C ASP A 236 -21.26 -26.08 3.93
N GLY A 237 -21.04 -24.98 3.20
CA GLY A 237 -21.46 -24.84 1.80
C GLY A 237 -22.94 -24.54 1.60
N ASP A 238 -23.69 -24.27 2.67
CA ASP A 238 -25.11 -23.93 2.59
C ASP A 238 -25.29 -22.41 2.44
N VAL A 239 -25.41 -21.94 1.20
CA VAL A 239 -25.61 -20.53 0.88
C VAL A 239 -26.70 -20.37 -0.19
N MET A 240 -27.90 -20.03 0.25
CA MET A 240 -29.04 -19.74 -0.63
C MET A 240 -29.20 -18.22 -0.84
N ILE A 241 -28.12 -17.54 -1.24
CA ILE A 241 -28.08 -16.08 -1.36
C ILE A 241 -27.50 -15.69 -2.72
N GLU A 242 -28.24 -14.84 -3.43
CA GLU A 242 -27.82 -14.30 -4.72
C GLU A 242 -26.54 -13.45 -4.58
N GLY A 243 -25.54 -13.71 -5.44
CA GLY A 243 -24.27 -12.99 -5.45
C GLY A 243 -23.25 -13.42 -4.39
N ALA A 244 -23.42 -14.59 -3.78
CA ALA A 244 -22.46 -15.22 -2.86
C ALA A 244 -21.54 -16.26 -3.54
N ASP A 245 -21.36 -16.17 -4.86
CA ASP A 245 -20.55 -17.12 -5.66
C ASP A 245 -19.11 -17.23 -5.16
N SER A 246 -18.55 -16.14 -4.63
CA SER A 246 -17.21 -16.11 -4.03
C SER A 246 -17.09 -17.04 -2.81
N VAL A 247 -18.14 -17.09 -1.97
CA VAL A 247 -18.19 -17.98 -0.80
C VAL A 247 -18.24 -19.43 -1.25
N MET A 248 -19.07 -19.73 -2.24
CA MET A 248 -19.19 -21.08 -2.79
C MET A 248 -17.90 -21.55 -3.49
N ARG A 249 -17.22 -20.69 -4.24
CA ARG A 249 -15.92 -21.01 -4.85
C ARG A 249 -14.87 -21.36 -3.79
N VAL A 250 -14.74 -20.54 -2.74
CA VAL A 250 -13.79 -20.81 -1.65
C VAL A 250 -14.17 -22.07 -0.88
N HIS A 251 -15.46 -22.29 -0.60
CA HIS A 251 -15.94 -23.51 0.04
C HIS A 251 -15.57 -24.77 -0.77
N GLN A 252 -15.93 -24.80 -2.06
CA GLN A 252 -15.66 -25.95 -2.95
C GLN A 252 -14.15 -26.24 -3.03
N LEU A 253 -13.33 -25.19 -3.15
CA LEU A 253 -11.89 -25.33 -3.21
C LEU A 253 -11.32 -25.87 -1.89
N LEU A 254 -11.81 -25.36 -0.76
CA LEU A 254 -11.43 -25.81 0.58
C LEU A 254 -11.87 -27.25 0.85
N GLU A 255 -13.03 -27.67 0.34
CA GLU A 255 -13.51 -29.05 0.42
C GLU A 255 -12.56 -30.02 -0.31
N LYS A 256 -12.14 -29.69 -1.53
CA LYS A 256 -11.17 -30.48 -2.31
C LYS A 256 -9.83 -30.57 -1.58
N ALA A 257 -9.32 -29.45 -1.07
CA ALA A 257 -8.07 -29.43 -0.30
C ALA A 257 -8.16 -30.26 0.99
N ARG A 258 -9.29 -30.17 1.72
CA ARG A 258 -9.55 -30.97 2.94
C ARG A 258 -9.65 -32.47 2.63
N ALA A 259 -10.18 -32.85 1.47
CA ALA A 259 -10.24 -34.24 1.05
C ALA A 259 -8.82 -34.84 0.89
N VAL A 260 -7.90 -34.11 0.26
CA VAL A 260 -6.50 -34.52 0.12
C VAL A 260 -5.78 -34.51 1.48
N ALA A 261 -5.98 -33.47 2.28
CA ALA A 261 -5.35 -33.35 3.60
C ALA A 261 -5.76 -34.47 4.59
N ARG A 262 -6.92 -35.12 4.40
CA ARG A 262 -7.34 -36.28 5.20
C ARG A 262 -6.61 -37.57 4.81
N ASN A 263 -6.04 -37.64 3.62
CA ASN A 263 -5.28 -38.80 3.19
C ASN A 263 -3.87 -38.79 3.81
N LYS A 264 -3.56 -39.83 4.59
CA LYS A 264 -2.25 -39.96 5.27
C LYS A 264 -1.08 -40.19 4.31
N SER A 265 -1.35 -40.65 3.08
CA SER A 265 -0.32 -40.85 2.06
C SER A 265 -0.19 -39.68 1.09
N ALA A 266 -0.96 -38.61 1.27
CA ALA A 266 -0.87 -37.45 0.40
C ALA A 266 0.45 -36.71 0.64
N LEU A 267 1.04 -36.24 -0.45
CA LEU A 267 2.26 -35.44 -0.45
C LEU A 267 1.91 -33.95 -0.61
N ALA A 268 2.92 -33.09 -0.47
CA ALA A 268 2.74 -31.65 -0.59
C ALA A 268 2.24 -31.23 -1.98
N ASP A 269 2.79 -31.84 -3.02
CA ASP A 269 2.43 -31.66 -4.42
C ASP A 269 0.99 -32.09 -4.71
N ASP A 270 0.50 -33.18 -4.11
CA ASP A 270 -0.91 -33.59 -4.23
C ASP A 270 -1.87 -32.51 -3.70
N LEU A 271 -1.56 -31.93 -2.53
CA LEU A 271 -2.40 -30.90 -1.91
C LEU A 271 -2.40 -29.62 -2.75
N LEU A 272 -1.21 -29.16 -3.16
CA LEU A 272 -1.09 -27.95 -3.98
C LEU A 272 -1.74 -28.13 -5.34
N TRP A 273 -1.60 -29.30 -5.97
CA TRP A 273 -2.23 -29.60 -7.25
C TRP A 273 -3.75 -29.61 -7.13
N ALA A 274 -4.31 -30.21 -6.08
CA ALA A 274 -5.74 -30.21 -5.84
C ALA A 274 -6.31 -28.79 -5.68
N ILE A 275 -5.55 -27.87 -5.08
CA ILE A 275 -5.96 -26.46 -5.00
C ILE A 275 -5.81 -25.79 -6.38
N TRP A 276 -4.65 -25.88 -7.01
CA TRP A 276 -4.37 -25.19 -8.28
C TRP A 276 -5.30 -25.61 -9.42
N ASP A 277 -5.52 -26.92 -9.61
CA ASP A 277 -6.32 -27.43 -10.73
C ASP A 277 -7.83 -27.14 -10.60
N ASN A 278 -8.31 -26.95 -9.35
CA ASN A 278 -9.71 -26.65 -9.05
C ASN A 278 -9.97 -25.16 -8.79
N ALA A 279 -8.95 -24.30 -8.83
CA ALA A 279 -9.12 -22.86 -8.68
C ALA A 279 -9.77 -22.25 -9.94
N VAL A 280 -10.81 -21.45 -9.74
CA VAL A 280 -11.64 -20.85 -10.80
C VAL A 280 -11.79 -19.34 -10.55
N THR A 281 -11.75 -18.53 -11.60
CA THR A 281 -11.95 -17.07 -11.54
C THR A 281 -13.41 -16.69 -11.30
N SER A 282 -13.67 -15.39 -11.07
CA SER A 282 -15.03 -14.84 -11.02
C SER A 282 -15.89 -15.21 -12.23
N ASP A 283 -15.25 -15.35 -13.39
CA ASP A 283 -15.89 -15.57 -14.69
C ASP A 283 -16.09 -17.07 -15.00
N GLY A 284 -15.77 -17.96 -14.06
CA GLY A 284 -15.96 -19.40 -14.21
C GLY A 284 -14.86 -20.12 -15.00
N GLN A 285 -13.75 -19.44 -15.32
CA GLN A 285 -12.61 -20.05 -16.02
C GLN A 285 -11.59 -20.61 -15.04
N LYS A 286 -10.92 -21.73 -15.38
CA LYS A 286 -9.78 -22.22 -14.58
C LYS A 286 -8.72 -21.14 -14.45
N LEU A 287 -8.27 -20.87 -13.24
CA LEU A 287 -7.29 -19.82 -12.95
C LEU A 287 -5.98 -20.03 -13.73
N ALA A 288 -5.52 -21.28 -13.84
CA ALA A 288 -4.37 -21.66 -14.65
C ALA A 288 -4.50 -21.26 -16.14
N SER A 289 -5.72 -21.38 -16.70
CA SER A 289 -5.99 -20.98 -18.09
C SER A 289 -6.08 -19.47 -18.24
N ALA A 290 -6.68 -18.78 -17.25
CA ALA A 290 -6.77 -17.33 -17.23
C ALA A 290 -5.37 -16.69 -17.17
N TRP A 291 -4.52 -17.09 -16.21
CA TRP A 291 -3.16 -16.59 -16.08
C TRP A 291 -2.32 -16.87 -17.33
N ARG A 292 -2.41 -18.08 -17.91
CA ARG A 292 -1.70 -18.39 -19.16
C ARG A 292 -2.16 -17.52 -20.33
N SER A 293 -3.47 -17.28 -20.45
CA SER A 293 -3.99 -16.43 -21.53
C SER A 293 -3.58 -14.96 -21.36
N GLN A 294 -3.42 -14.52 -20.10
CA GLN A 294 -3.03 -13.17 -19.76
C GLN A 294 -1.51 -12.96 -19.94
N SER A 295 -0.68 -13.94 -19.57
CA SER A 295 0.78 -13.84 -19.73
C SER A 295 1.21 -13.72 -21.20
N LEU A 296 0.45 -14.32 -22.12
CA LEU A 296 0.67 -14.19 -23.56
C LEU A 296 0.34 -12.81 -24.12
N ARG A 297 -0.31 -11.92 -23.35
CA ARG A 297 -0.64 -10.56 -23.79
C ARG A 297 0.50 -9.60 -23.45
N PRO A 298 0.93 -8.74 -24.39
CA PRO A 298 1.95 -7.75 -24.09
C PRO A 298 1.45 -6.71 -23.07
N GLY A 299 2.38 -6.15 -22.27
CA GLY A 299 2.13 -5.08 -21.31
C GLY A 299 2.20 -5.51 -19.85
N VAL A 300 1.96 -4.55 -18.94
CA VAL A 300 2.16 -4.72 -17.48
C VAL A 300 1.33 -5.86 -16.90
N ARG A 301 0.07 -6.01 -17.36
CA ARG A 301 -0.82 -7.08 -16.88
C ARG A 301 -0.36 -8.47 -17.32
N GLY A 302 0.24 -8.60 -18.50
CA GLY A 302 0.80 -9.87 -18.96
C GLY A 302 2.08 -10.22 -18.22
N ALA A 303 2.98 -9.25 -18.04
CA ALA A 303 4.20 -9.44 -17.25
C ALA A 303 3.92 -9.81 -15.77
N ALA A 304 2.83 -9.29 -15.18
CA ALA A 304 2.39 -9.70 -13.86
C ALA A 304 1.92 -11.17 -13.85
N ALA A 305 1.03 -11.55 -14.77
CA ALA A 305 0.53 -12.93 -14.85
C ALA A 305 1.64 -13.95 -15.17
N ASP A 306 2.63 -13.57 -15.98
CA ASP A 306 3.81 -14.39 -16.28
C ASP A 306 4.63 -14.65 -15.02
N ARG A 307 4.89 -13.60 -14.24
CA ARG A 307 5.57 -13.70 -12.94
C ARG A 307 4.80 -14.57 -11.94
N ASP A 308 3.48 -14.43 -11.90
CA ASP A 308 2.63 -15.21 -10.99
C ASP A 308 2.65 -16.70 -11.36
N LEU A 309 2.71 -17.02 -12.67
CA LEU A 309 2.90 -18.39 -13.16
C LEU A 309 4.29 -18.93 -12.81
N ASP A 310 5.35 -18.15 -13.00
CA ASP A 310 6.72 -18.56 -12.65
C ASP A 310 6.84 -18.88 -11.16
N ALA A 311 6.25 -18.04 -10.30
CA ALA A 311 6.21 -18.28 -8.86
C ALA A 311 5.44 -19.57 -8.51
N MET A 312 4.35 -19.86 -9.23
CA MET A 312 3.57 -21.08 -9.03
C MET A 312 4.37 -22.31 -9.47
N MET A 313 5.08 -22.25 -10.60
CA MET A 313 5.96 -23.33 -11.05
C MET A 313 7.09 -23.58 -10.04
N GLN A 314 7.72 -22.53 -9.53
CA GLN A 314 8.76 -22.62 -8.51
C GLN A 314 8.24 -23.27 -7.21
N LEU A 315 7.01 -22.97 -6.81
CA LEU A 315 6.36 -23.63 -5.68
C LEU A 315 6.20 -25.13 -5.91
N PHE A 316 5.71 -25.54 -7.09
CA PHE A 316 5.57 -26.96 -7.44
C PHE A 316 6.91 -27.69 -7.52
N GLU A 317 7.95 -27.08 -8.11
CA GLU A 317 9.30 -27.66 -8.15
C GLU A 317 9.90 -27.83 -6.75
N THR A 318 9.64 -26.88 -5.86
CA THR A 318 10.11 -26.95 -4.47
C THR A 318 9.35 -28.00 -3.67
N ALA A 319 8.03 -28.12 -3.88
CA ALA A 319 7.22 -29.19 -3.31
C ALA A 319 7.67 -30.58 -3.81
N ALA A 320 7.92 -30.73 -5.12
CA ALA A 320 8.37 -32.00 -5.70
C ALA A 320 9.72 -32.44 -5.13
N ARG A 321 10.72 -31.54 -5.09
CA ARG A 321 12.03 -31.81 -4.48
C ARG A 321 11.91 -32.18 -2.99
N TYR A 322 11.02 -31.52 -2.27
CA TYR A 322 10.75 -31.84 -0.87
C TYR A 322 10.16 -33.25 -0.72
N SER A 323 9.15 -33.59 -1.53
CA SER A 323 8.52 -34.91 -1.55
C SER A 323 9.51 -36.01 -1.93
N GLU A 324 10.41 -35.77 -2.89
CA GLU A 324 11.48 -36.72 -3.26
C GLU A 324 12.48 -36.95 -2.13
N ARG A 325 12.87 -35.88 -1.42
CA ARG A 325 13.83 -35.94 -0.30
C ARG A 325 13.21 -36.55 0.95
N PHE A 326 11.91 -36.31 1.19
CA PHE A 326 11.18 -36.75 2.36
C PHE A 326 9.86 -37.45 2.00
N PRO A 327 9.88 -38.66 1.42
CA PRO A 327 8.67 -39.35 0.93
C PRO A 327 7.65 -39.74 2.01
N LEU A 328 8.04 -39.68 3.30
CA LEU A 328 7.18 -39.99 4.44
C LEU A 328 6.65 -38.72 5.13
N SER A 329 7.02 -37.54 4.65
CA SER A 329 6.55 -36.26 5.19
C SER A 329 5.22 -35.89 4.51
N GLY A 330 4.18 -35.70 5.32
CA GLY A 330 2.90 -35.21 4.83
C GLY A 330 2.91 -33.71 4.47
N PRO A 331 1.81 -33.20 3.89
CA PRO A 331 1.75 -31.84 3.35
C PRO A 331 1.98 -30.76 4.41
N ALA A 332 1.61 -31.03 5.67
CA ALA A 332 1.77 -30.08 6.77
C ALA A 332 3.23 -29.74 7.09
N ALA A 333 4.15 -30.70 6.92
CA ALA A 333 5.57 -30.47 7.17
C ALA A 333 6.17 -29.51 6.12
N PHE A 334 5.86 -29.73 4.85
CA PHE A 334 6.26 -28.84 3.76
C PHE A 334 5.69 -27.43 3.92
N ILE A 335 4.38 -27.31 4.22
CA ILE A 335 3.73 -26.00 4.39
C ILE A 335 4.32 -25.23 5.58
N ALA A 336 4.75 -25.91 6.64
CA ALA A 336 5.46 -25.29 7.75
C ALA A 336 6.85 -24.80 7.33
N GLU A 337 7.61 -25.61 6.59
CA GLU A 337 8.95 -25.26 6.10
C GLU A 337 8.93 -24.04 5.19
N ILE A 338 8.06 -24.04 4.18
CA ILE A 338 7.94 -22.90 3.25
C ILE A 338 7.43 -21.63 3.94
N SER A 339 6.59 -21.78 4.97
CA SER A 339 6.11 -20.63 5.76
C SER A 339 7.22 -20.01 6.63
N SER A 340 8.32 -20.73 6.87
CA SER A 340 9.50 -20.27 7.61
C SER A 340 10.65 -19.82 6.70
N GLU A 341 10.48 -19.90 5.38
CA GLU A 341 11.48 -19.47 4.41
C GLU A 341 11.45 -17.94 4.28
N ASP A 342 12.48 -17.28 4.81
CA ASP A 342 12.66 -15.82 4.70
C ASP A 342 13.59 -15.41 3.54
N ILE A 343 14.32 -16.38 2.97
CA ILE A 343 15.32 -16.14 1.91
C ILE A 343 14.87 -16.89 0.66
N ALA A 344 14.79 -16.21 -0.47
CA ALA A 344 14.48 -16.86 -1.73
C ALA A 344 15.57 -17.88 -2.10
N GLY A 345 15.19 -19.14 -2.32
CA GLY A 345 16.09 -20.13 -2.92
C GLY A 345 16.51 -19.77 -4.35
N ASP A 346 17.72 -20.18 -4.75
CA ASP A 346 18.22 -20.03 -6.12
C ASP A 346 17.30 -20.78 -7.11
N VAL A 347 16.82 -20.06 -8.12
CA VAL A 347 16.04 -20.64 -9.23
C VAL A 347 17.00 -21.26 -10.23
N ILE A 348 17.05 -22.59 -10.28
CA ILE A 348 17.87 -23.35 -11.23
C ILE A 348 17.22 -23.37 -12.64
N THR A 349 15.94 -22.98 -12.74
CA THR A 349 15.09 -23.16 -13.92
C THR A 349 14.84 -21.87 -14.70
N ALA A 350 15.89 -21.18 -15.13
CA ALA A 350 15.79 -20.23 -16.25
C ALA A 350 15.77 -20.98 -17.60
N LYS A 351 14.68 -21.71 -17.90
CA LYS A 351 14.51 -22.47 -19.17
C LYS A 351 13.49 -21.87 -20.15
N GLY A 352 13.08 -20.62 -19.95
CA GLY A 352 12.23 -19.87 -20.89
C GLY A 352 13.03 -18.98 -21.84
N VAL A 353 12.45 -18.65 -23.01
CA VAL A 353 12.86 -17.49 -23.81
C VAL A 353 12.85 -16.30 -22.86
N ARG A 354 13.98 -15.63 -22.63
CA ARG A 354 14.03 -14.46 -21.74
C ARG A 354 13.05 -13.43 -22.27
N PRO A 355 12.00 -13.04 -21.52
CA PRO A 355 11.20 -11.89 -21.93
C PRO A 355 12.11 -10.67 -22.13
N ASP A 356 11.72 -9.78 -23.04
CA ASP A 356 12.45 -8.54 -23.28
C ASP A 356 12.28 -7.60 -22.08
N PHE A 357 13.19 -7.68 -21.09
CA PHE A 357 13.15 -6.91 -19.85
C PHE A 357 14.51 -6.37 -19.43
N VAL A 358 14.49 -5.25 -18.70
CA VAL A 358 15.67 -4.66 -18.08
C VAL A 358 16.01 -5.39 -16.79
N GLU A 359 17.30 -5.68 -16.59
CA GLU A 359 17.77 -6.26 -15.34
C GLU A 359 18.27 -5.20 -14.37
N ILE A 360 17.83 -5.28 -13.11
CA ILE A 360 18.39 -4.52 -12.00
C ILE A 360 19.08 -5.51 -11.08
N LEU A 361 20.40 -5.44 -11.02
CA LEU A 361 21.21 -6.47 -10.38
C LEU A 361 22.38 -5.88 -9.61
N THR A 362 22.96 -6.70 -8.73
CA THR A 362 24.18 -6.32 -8.03
C THR A 362 25.39 -6.53 -8.92
N VAL A 363 26.45 -5.75 -8.70
CA VAL A 363 27.73 -5.92 -9.41
C VAL A 363 28.28 -7.36 -9.36
N HIS A 364 28.05 -8.09 -8.27
CA HIS A 364 28.45 -9.49 -8.15
C HIS A 364 27.68 -10.39 -9.11
N SER A 365 26.38 -10.13 -9.28
CA SER A 365 25.51 -10.83 -10.22
C SER A 365 25.76 -10.40 -11.68
N ALA A 366 26.41 -9.26 -11.89
CA ALA A 366 26.77 -8.76 -13.22
C ALA A 366 28.01 -9.46 -13.80
N LYS A 367 28.83 -10.08 -12.94
CA LYS A 367 30.07 -10.72 -13.36
C LYS A 367 29.79 -11.83 -14.39
N GLY A 368 30.59 -11.85 -15.46
CA GLY A 368 30.44 -12.82 -16.55
C GLY A 368 29.30 -12.52 -17.53
N ARG A 369 28.61 -11.39 -17.36
CA ARG A 369 27.52 -10.94 -18.23
C ARG A 369 27.87 -9.63 -18.92
N GLU A 370 27.09 -9.24 -19.92
CA GLU A 370 27.31 -8.07 -20.76
C GLU A 370 25.98 -7.58 -21.37
N TRP A 371 25.91 -6.28 -21.66
CA TRP A 371 24.74 -5.58 -22.20
C TRP A 371 25.17 -4.45 -23.13
N ASP A 372 24.32 -4.05 -24.07
CA ASP A 372 24.60 -2.90 -24.95
C ASP A 372 24.53 -1.59 -24.17
N LEU A 373 23.57 -1.48 -23.25
CA LEU A 373 23.35 -0.31 -22.39
C LEU A 373 23.47 -0.68 -20.91
N VAL A 374 24.35 0.00 -20.17
CA VAL A 374 24.45 -0.18 -18.72
C VAL A 374 24.35 1.15 -18.00
N ALA A 375 23.56 1.19 -16.92
CA ALA A 375 23.61 2.26 -15.93
C ALA A 375 24.26 1.75 -14.63
N VAL A 376 25.29 2.42 -14.15
CA VAL A 376 25.85 2.21 -12.80
C VAL A 376 25.31 3.30 -11.90
N ALA A 377 24.44 2.94 -10.96
CA ALA A 377 23.67 3.88 -10.15
C ALA A 377 23.99 3.75 -8.66
N GLY A 378 23.67 4.80 -7.90
CA GLY A 378 23.86 4.83 -6.45
C GLY A 378 25.32 4.89 -6.00
N LEU A 379 26.18 5.61 -6.75
CA LEU A 379 27.56 5.91 -6.34
C LEU A 379 27.56 7.04 -5.31
N GLN A 380 27.18 6.69 -4.10
CA GLN A 380 27.02 7.60 -2.96
C GLN A 380 28.04 7.29 -1.89
N GLU A 381 28.52 8.32 -1.20
CA GLU A 381 29.43 8.15 -0.08
C GLU A 381 28.79 7.26 1.01
N GLY A 382 29.58 6.31 1.54
CA GLY A 382 29.09 5.31 2.48
C GLY A 382 28.18 4.20 1.89
N THR A 383 27.81 4.28 0.61
CA THR A 383 27.07 3.22 -0.11
C THR A 383 27.99 2.45 -1.06
N TRP A 384 28.71 3.15 -1.94
CA TRP A 384 29.71 2.57 -2.84
C TRP A 384 30.85 3.57 -3.04
N PRO A 385 32.01 3.40 -2.37
CA PRO A 385 32.47 2.21 -1.64
C PRO A 385 31.76 1.93 -0.32
N ASN A 386 31.51 0.65 -0.05
CA ASN A 386 31.10 0.20 1.29
C ASN A 386 32.31 -0.27 2.09
N LEU A 387 32.84 0.61 2.93
CA LEU A 387 34.03 0.36 3.76
C LEU A 387 33.69 -0.22 5.17
N LYS A 388 32.44 -0.63 5.41
CA LYS A 388 32.04 -1.22 6.70
C LYS A 388 32.53 -2.66 6.79
N GLN A 389 33.35 -2.95 7.80
CA GLN A 389 33.78 -4.32 8.12
C GLN A 389 32.59 -5.17 8.57
N ARG A 390 32.39 -6.34 7.95
CA ARG A 390 31.17 -7.15 8.18
C ARG A 390 31.23 -7.97 9.47
N SER A 391 32.43 -8.30 9.93
CA SER A 391 32.66 -9.15 11.11
C SER A 391 33.56 -8.47 12.15
N SER A 392 33.20 -7.26 12.59
CA SER A 392 34.00 -6.52 13.58
C SER A 392 34.10 -7.23 14.94
N LEU A 393 33.04 -7.96 15.36
CA LEU A 393 32.98 -8.62 16.68
C LEU A 393 33.92 -9.84 16.79
N LEU A 394 33.88 -10.74 15.79
CA LEU A 394 34.78 -11.90 15.74
C LEU A 394 36.12 -11.61 15.05
N GLY A 395 36.22 -10.49 14.34
CA GLY A 395 37.43 -10.07 13.62
C GLY A 395 37.83 -11.01 12.48
N ALA A 396 36.88 -11.62 11.78
CA ALA A 396 37.16 -12.62 10.73
C ALA A 396 38.06 -12.06 9.60
N GLU A 397 37.81 -10.82 9.15
CA GLU A 397 38.64 -10.16 8.14
C GLU A 397 40.08 -9.96 8.65
N ARG A 398 40.26 -9.59 9.93
CA ARG A 398 41.59 -9.48 10.56
C ARG A 398 42.28 -10.83 10.68
N LEU A 399 41.54 -11.92 10.94
CA LEU A 399 42.10 -13.27 11.01
C LEU A 399 42.70 -13.69 9.65
N VAL A 400 42.00 -13.40 8.55
CA VAL A 400 42.49 -13.66 7.20
C VAL A 400 43.76 -12.84 6.92
N GLU A 401 43.76 -11.54 7.23
CA GLU A 401 44.93 -10.69 7.03
C GLU A 401 46.11 -11.07 7.95
N ARG A 402 45.84 -11.60 9.16
CA ARG A 402 46.87 -12.13 10.07
C ARG A 402 47.53 -13.39 9.52
N GLN A 403 46.77 -14.26 8.84
CA GLN A 403 47.34 -15.43 8.16
C GLN A 403 48.21 -15.01 6.97
N ARG A 404 47.78 -13.99 6.21
CA ARG A 404 48.55 -13.43 5.09
C ARG A 404 49.78 -12.66 5.55
N ASN A 405 49.72 -12.04 6.73
CA ASN A 405 50.75 -11.17 7.30
C ASN A 405 51.09 -11.56 8.76
N PRO A 406 51.88 -12.63 8.97
CA PRO A 406 52.09 -13.24 10.30
C PRO A 406 52.84 -12.38 11.33
N ASP A 407 53.59 -11.38 10.88
CA ASP A 407 54.50 -10.59 11.74
C ASP A 407 54.06 -9.13 11.91
N ILE A 408 52.89 -8.75 11.37
CA ILE A 408 52.40 -7.38 11.42
C ILE A 408 51.64 -7.10 12.73
N PRO A 409 51.90 -5.96 13.41
CA PRO A 409 51.14 -5.49 14.57
C PRO A 409 49.64 -5.31 14.29
N ARG A 410 48.82 -5.41 15.34
CA ARG A 410 47.36 -5.42 15.22
C ARG A 410 46.77 -4.14 14.59
N ASP A 411 47.25 -2.99 15.02
CA ASP A 411 46.84 -1.67 14.52
C ASP A 411 47.11 -1.53 13.01
N GLN A 412 48.25 -2.04 12.56
CA GLN A 412 48.60 -2.06 11.14
C GLN A 412 47.75 -3.05 10.35
N LEU A 413 47.36 -4.19 10.94
CA LEU A 413 46.45 -5.15 10.30
C LEU A 413 45.05 -4.55 10.06
N ASP A 414 44.52 -3.76 10.99
CA ASP A 414 43.21 -3.12 10.83
C ASP A 414 43.24 -2.11 9.66
N VAL A 415 44.34 -1.37 9.50
CA VAL A 415 44.58 -0.48 8.34
C VAL A 415 44.70 -1.27 7.03
N ILE A 416 45.42 -2.39 7.03
CA ILE A 416 45.56 -3.26 5.86
C ILE A 416 44.21 -3.85 5.45
N ALA A 417 43.38 -4.27 6.40
CA ALA A 417 42.05 -4.79 6.14
C ALA A 417 41.15 -3.72 5.51
N SER A 418 41.16 -2.50 6.06
CA SER A 418 40.40 -1.37 5.51
C SER A 418 40.85 -1.00 4.09
N ASN A 419 42.16 -0.92 3.85
CA ASN A 419 42.70 -0.65 2.52
C ASN A 419 42.39 -1.75 1.52
N SER A 420 42.41 -3.01 1.96
CA SER A 420 42.04 -4.17 1.13
C SER A 420 40.58 -4.10 0.72
N LEU A 421 39.69 -3.76 1.65
CA LEU A 421 38.26 -3.57 1.36
C LEU A 421 38.04 -2.44 0.34
N MET A 422 38.76 -1.33 0.46
CA MET A 422 38.71 -0.23 -0.52
C MET A 422 39.16 -0.70 -1.92
N GLN A 423 40.23 -1.50 -2.00
CA GLN A 423 40.70 -2.05 -3.28
C GLN A 423 39.70 -3.04 -3.89
N ASP A 424 39.02 -3.83 -3.07
CA ASP A 424 37.97 -4.74 -3.55
C ASP A 424 36.75 -3.96 -4.08
N GLU A 425 36.33 -2.91 -3.38
CA GLU A 425 35.26 -2.02 -3.84
C GLU A 425 35.62 -1.31 -5.16
N ALA A 426 36.90 -0.95 -5.34
CA ALA A 426 37.41 -0.39 -6.59
C ALA A 426 37.42 -1.41 -7.75
N ARG A 427 37.80 -2.66 -7.49
CA ARG A 427 37.69 -3.76 -8.47
C ARG A 427 36.24 -4.05 -8.85
N LEU A 428 35.33 -4.07 -7.87
CA LEU A 428 33.90 -4.19 -8.12
C LEU A 428 33.43 -3.09 -9.08
N PHE A 429 33.82 -1.84 -8.81
CA PHE A 429 33.46 -0.73 -9.69
C PHE A 429 34.06 -0.88 -11.10
N HIS A 430 35.33 -1.27 -11.22
CA HIS A 430 35.95 -1.59 -12.52
C HIS A 430 35.18 -2.68 -13.29
N VAL A 431 34.75 -3.74 -12.59
CA VAL A 431 33.92 -4.79 -13.19
C VAL A 431 32.60 -4.21 -13.71
N ALA A 432 31.95 -3.30 -12.96
CA ALA A 432 30.72 -2.65 -13.41
C ALA A 432 30.92 -1.79 -14.67
N LEU A 433 32.00 -1.00 -14.73
CA LEU A 433 32.34 -0.16 -15.89
C LEU A 433 32.53 -0.97 -17.19
N THR A 434 33.05 -2.20 -17.06
CA THR A 434 33.39 -3.06 -18.21
C THR A 434 32.24 -3.93 -18.71
N ARG A 435 31.02 -3.80 -18.16
CA ARG A 435 29.86 -4.61 -18.59
C ARG A 435 29.12 -4.05 -19.81
N ALA A 436 29.29 -2.77 -20.11
CA ALA A 436 28.67 -2.10 -21.25
C ALA A 436 29.44 -2.37 -22.55
N LYS A 437 28.72 -2.67 -23.63
CA LYS A 437 29.28 -2.74 -24.98
C LYS A 437 29.24 -1.40 -25.69
N GLN A 438 28.10 -0.69 -25.66
CA GLN A 438 27.89 0.52 -26.46
C GLN A 438 27.77 1.77 -25.60
N SER A 439 26.95 1.77 -24.56
CA SER A 439 26.66 2.99 -23.79
C SER A 439 26.67 2.75 -22.29
N LEU A 440 27.35 3.64 -21.57
CA LEU A 440 27.51 3.57 -20.12
C LEU A 440 27.04 4.89 -19.47
N PHE A 441 26.05 4.79 -18.60
CA PHE A 441 25.60 5.90 -17.75
C PHE A 441 26.09 5.68 -16.33
N ILE A 442 26.63 6.73 -15.70
CA ILE A 442 27.11 6.68 -14.33
C ILE A 442 26.41 7.80 -13.57
N THR A 443 25.69 7.44 -12.51
CA THR A 443 24.81 8.38 -11.80
C THR A 443 25.11 8.44 -10.31
N ALA A 444 24.96 9.65 -9.77
CA ALA A 444 25.02 9.93 -8.35
C ALA A 444 23.99 11.01 -7.99
N VAL A 445 23.54 10.99 -6.75
CA VAL A 445 22.72 12.04 -6.14
C VAL A 445 23.61 13.04 -5.41
N GLN A 446 23.22 14.30 -5.41
CA GLN A 446 23.84 15.37 -4.64
C GLN A 446 22.76 16.30 -4.05
N ARG A 447 22.76 16.43 -2.72
CA ARG A 447 21.94 17.35 -1.93
C ARG A 447 22.66 17.64 -0.60
N ASP A 448 22.08 18.50 0.25
CA ASP A 448 22.74 18.96 1.49
C ASP A 448 23.20 17.83 2.45
N ASP A 449 22.56 16.65 2.42
CA ASP A 449 22.84 15.48 3.26
C ASP A 449 23.33 14.24 2.50
N GLU A 450 23.46 14.29 1.17
CA GLU A 450 23.95 13.19 0.33
C GLU A 450 24.99 13.70 -0.66
N GLU A 451 26.18 13.09 -0.65
CA GLU A 451 27.28 13.44 -1.55
C GLU A 451 27.66 12.24 -2.45
N PRO A 452 28.04 12.51 -3.72
CA PRO A 452 28.67 11.52 -4.58
C PRO A 452 29.92 10.93 -3.94
N SER A 453 30.22 9.67 -4.24
CA SER A 453 31.44 9.04 -3.72
C SER A 453 32.68 9.44 -4.53
N GLN A 454 33.86 9.24 -3.93
CA GLN A 454 35.15 9.41 -4.62
C GLN A 454 35.27 8.62 -5.94
N PHE A 455 34.54 7.51 -6.11
CA PHE A 455 34.51 6.75 -7.36
C PHE A 455 33.76 7.49 -8.47
N PHE A 456 32.68 8.17 -8.13
CA PHE A 456 31.93 8.99 -9.06
C PHE A 456 32.79 10.17 -9.52
N GLU A 457 33.38 10.90 -8.58
CA GLU A 457 34.22 12.08 -8.89
C GLU A 457 35.43 11.71 -9.75
N ALA A 458 36.09 10.59 -9.46
CA ALA A 458 37.21 10.12 -10.27
C ALA A 458 36.80 9.88 -11.73
N ILE A 459 35.62 9.31 -11.99
CA ILE A 459 35.14 9.08 -13.36
C ILE A 459 34.66 10.37 -14.02
N GLU A 460 34.04 11.27 -13.27
CA GLU A 460 33.64 12.58 -13.76
C GLU A 460 34.84 13.36 -14.30
N VAL A 461 35.96 13.38 -13.58
CA VAL A 461 37.21 14.00 -14.02
C VAL A 461 37.78 13.31 -15.27
N ILE A 462 37.74 11.96 -15.32
CA ILE A 462 38.22 11.19 -16.49
C ILE A 462 37.39 11.51 -17.74
N VAL A 463 36.06 11.59 -17.60
CA VAL A 463 35.13 11.79 -18.72
C VAL A 463 35.14 13.24 -19.21
N HIS A 464 35.10 14.22 -18.30
CA HIS A 464 35.09 15.64 -18.68
C HIS A 464 36.48 16.20 -18.99
N LYS A 465 37.56 15.50 -18.59
CA LYS A 465 38.96 15.93 -18.77
C LYS A 465 39.26 17.29 -18.12
N THR A 466 38.43 17.70 -17.17
CA THR A 466 38.52 18.96 -16.42
C THR A 466 38.08 18.73 -14.99
N ASP A 467 38.77 19.36 -14.05
CA ASP A 467 38.27 19.52 -12.69
C ASP A 467 37.33 20.73 -12.68
N ILE A 468 36.04 20.51 -12.47
CA ILE A 468 35.03 21.57 -12.54
C ILE A 468 34.84 22.12 -11.13
N ASP A 469 35.15 23.40 -10.91
CA ASP A 469 35.03 24.05 -9.59
C ASP A 469 33.59 24.04 -9.04
N GLU A 470 32.57 24.06 -9.92
CA GLU A 470 31.15 23.98 -9.54
C GLU A 470 30.44 22.81 -10.26
N PRO A 471 30.01 21.78 -9.53
CA PRO A 471 29.34 20.64 -10.14
C PRO A 471 27.97 21.01 -10.70
N VAL A 472 27.73 20.66 -11.97
CA VAL A 472 26.46 20.94 -12.65
C VAL A 472 25.48 19.79 -12.42
N LEU A 473 24.36 20.09 -11.78
CA LEU A 473 23.25 19.16 -11.64
C LEU A 473 22.56 18.97 -12.99
N THR A 474 22.32 17.72 -13.35
CA THR A 474 21.59 17.35 -14.57
C THR A 474 20.10 17.56 -14.34
N ASP A 475 19.45 18.32 -15.23
CA ASP A 475 17.99 18.43 -15.22
C ASP A 475 17.37 17.16 -15.83
N VAL A 476 16.43 16.56 -15.09
CA VAL A 476 15.77 15.32 -15.51
C VAL A 476 14.71 15.64 -16.58
N PRO A 477 14.82 15.06 -17.79
CA PRO A 477 13.80 15.23 -18.82
C PRO A 477 12.45 14.65 -18.37
N ARG A 478 11.35 15.19 -18.90
CA ARG A 478 10.02 14.60 -18.66
C ARG A 478 9.95 13.17 -19.17
N PRO A 479 9.24 12.27 -18.48
CA PRO A 479 9.13 10.87 -18.89
C PRO A 479 8.45 10.75 -20.26
N ILE A 480 8.92 9.81 -21.08
CA ILE A 480 8.39 9.55 -22.43
C ILE A 480 7.10 8.72 -22.30
N THR A 481 6.00 9.37 -21.89
CA THR A 481 4.68 8.75 -21.72
C THR A 481 3.58 9.60 -22.35
N ALA A 482 2.49 8.96 -22.78
CA ALA A 482 1.33 9.68 -23.32
C ALA A 482 0.74 10.71 -22.34
N PRO A 483 0.54 10.42 -21.03
CA PRO A 483 0.07 11.42 -20.07
C PRO A 483 1.00 12.63 -19.96
N ALA A 484 2.32 12.42 -19.93
CA ALA A 484 3.29 13.51 -19.80
C ALA A 484 3.31 14.41 -21.04
N LEU A 485 3.24 13.81 -22.24
CA LEU A 485 3.15 14.56 -23.49
C LEU A 485 1.84 15.35 -23.59
N VAL A 486 0.71 14.71 -23.28
CA VAL A 486 -0.61 15.38 -23.27
C VAL A 486 -0.62 16.55 -22.27
N ALA A 487 -0.06 16.38 -21.08
CA ALA A 487 0.02 17.45 -20.09
C ALA A 487 0.85 18.64 -20.59
N GLU A 488 1.99 18.38 -21.25
CA GLU A 488 2.81 19.42 -21.85
C GLU A 488 2.04 20.16 -22.96
N LEU A 489 1.48 19.42 -23.92
CA LEU A 489 0.71 20.00 -25.03
C LEU A 489 -0.48 20.84 -24.52
N ARG A 490 -1.19 20.35 -23.49
CA ARG A 490 -2.31 21.09 -22.87
C ARG A 490 -1.84 22.41 -22.24
N SER A 491 -0.67 22.43 -21.61
CA SER A 491 -0.11 23.66 -21.04
C SER A 491 0.28 24.68 -22.13
N GLN A 492 0.65 24.20 -23.32
CA GLN A 492 1.04 25.02 -24.46
C GLN A 492 -0.16 25.55 -25.29
N LEU A 493 -1.40 25.13 -24.99
CA LEU A 493 -2.61 25.59 -25.68
C LEU A 493 -2.89 27.10 -25.53
N HIS A 494 -2.24 27.76 -24.58
CA HIS A 494 -2.40 29.20 -24.32
C HIS A 494 -1.13 30.01 -24.70
N GLY A 495 -0.14 29.40 -25.37
CA GLY A 495 1.12 30.05 -25.74
C GLY A 495 1.33 30.16 -27.26
N ASP A 496 2.56 30.53 -27.66
CA ASP A 496 2.93 30.74 -29.07
C ASP A 496 2.80 29.47 -29.93
N ASN A 497 2.83 28.29 -29.29
CA ASN A 497 2.71 26.98 -29.94
C ASN A 497 1.29 26.40 -29.88
N ALA A 498 0.28 27.20 -29.56
CA ALA A 498 -1.10 26.71 -29.36
C ALA A 498 -1.65 25.90 -30.54
N ASP A 499 -1.48 26.39 -31.78
CA ASP A 499 -1.98 25.71 -32.97
C ASP A 499 -1.30 24.34 -33.19
N VAL A 500 0.01 24.29 -33.00
CA VAL A 500 0.79 23.04 -33.12
C VAL A 500 0.38 22.06 -32.03
N ALA A 501 0.25 22.53 -30.78
CA ALA A 501 -0.17 21.71 -29.66
C ALA A 501 -1.58 21.14 -29.86
N ALA A 502 -2.52 21.95 -30.34
CA ALA A 502 -3.87 21.52 -30.68
C ALA A 502 -3.90 20.48 -31.81
N GLN A 503 -3.09 20.65 -32.85
CA GLN A 503 -2.97 19.68 -33.94
C GLN A 503 -2.44 18.33 -33.45
N ILE A 504 -1.41 18.33 -32.60
CA ILE A 504 -0.83 17.10 -32.04
C ILE A 504 -1.86 16.41 -31.11
N LEU A 505 -2.54 17.15 -30.24
CA LEU A 505 -3.58 16.59 -29.37
C LEU A 505 -4.72 15.98 -30.19
N LYS A 506 -5.13 16.63 -31.28
CA LYS A 506 -6.15 16.08 -32.19
C LYS A 506 -5.68 14.77 -32.82
N ALA A 507 -4.47 14.73 -33.37
CA ALA A 507 -3.92 13.51 -33.96
C ALA A 507 -3.81 12.37 -32.93
N MET A 508 -3.36 12.66 -31.70
CA MET A 508 -3.29 11.68 -30.62
C MET A 508 -4.68 11.13 -30.24
N SER A 509 -5.70 11.99 -30.22
CA SER A 509 -7.08 11.58 -29.95
C SER A 509 -7.64 10.68 -31.05
N GLU A 510 -7.36 11.00 -32.33
CA GLU A 510 -7.77 10.19 -33.49
C GLU A 510 -7.14 8.79 -33.49
N GLU A 511 -5.92 8.66 -32.96
CA GLU A 511 -5.22 7.38 -32.75
C GLU A 511 -5.63 6.64 -31.45
N GLY A 512 -6.68 7.11 -30.77
CA GLY A 512 -7.26 6.42 -29.60
C GLY A 512 -6.61 6.75 -28.25
N ILE A 513 -5.78 7.79 -28.15
CA ILE A 513 -5.27 8.27 -26.85
C ILE A 513 -6.36 9.10 -26.17
N TYR A 514 -7.17 8.44 -25.33
CA TYR A 514 -8.31 9.05 -24.63
C TYR A 514 -7.97 10.35 -23.89
N LEU A 515 -6.80 10.42 -23.23
CA LEU A 515 -6.38 11.62 -22.48
C LEU A 515 -6.22 12.88 -23.34
N ALA A 516 -6.01 12.74 -24.65
CA ALA A 516 -5.88 13.86 -25.57
C ALA A 516 -7.24 14.47 -25.96
N ASP A 517 -8.34 13.74 -25.76
CA ASP A 517 -9.70 14.23 -26.02
C ASP A 517 -10.11 15.28 -24.99
N PRO A 518 -10.46 16.53 -25.40
CA PRO A 518 -10.96 17.55 -24.49
C PRO A 518 -12.17 17.13 -23.64
N HIS A 519 -13.03 16.23 -24.14
CA HIS A 519 -14.18 15.72 -23.39
C HIS A 519 -13.78 14.83 -22.20
N SER A 520 -12.56 14.28 -22.23
CA SER A 520 -12.01 13.48 -21.12
C SER A 520 -11.38 14.32 -20.01
N TRP A 521 -11.21 15.63 -20.23
CA TRP A 521 -10.47 16.47 -19.30
C TRP A 521 -11.27 16.72 -18.02
N ILE A 522 -10.58 16.64 -16.88
CA ILE A 522 -11.13 17.03 -15.59
C ILE A 522 -11.61 18.48 -15.68
N GLY A 523 -12.88 18.71 -15.32
CA GLY A 523 -13.53 20.02 -15.38
C GLY A 523 -14.20 20.40 -16.71
N ALA A 524 -14.06 19.59 -17.77
CA ALA A 524 -14.71 19.85 -19.05
C ALA A 524 -16.18 19.38 -19.10
N VAL A 525 -16.55 18.42 -18.25
CA VAL A 525 -17.91 17.88 -18.18
C VAL A 525 -18.83 18.87 -17.47
N PRO A 526 -19.99 19.24 -18.05
CA PRO A 526 -20.96 20.12 -17.38
C PRO A 526 -21.57 19.44 -16.16
N LEU A 527 -22.22 20.22 -15.29
CA LEU A 527 -23.01 19.68 -14.19
C LEU A 527 -24.05 18.69 -14.72
N SER A 528 -24.23 17.56 -14.04
CA SER A 528 -25.22 16.55 -14.43
C SER A 528 -26.66 17.04 -14.28
N THR A 529 -26.90 17.98 -13.37
CA THR A 529 -28.18 18.64 -13.17
C THR A 529 -28.00 19.96 -12.40
N ASP A 530 -28.86 20.93 -12.68
CA ASP A 530 -29.06 22.18 -11.92
C ASP A 530 -30.44 22.21 -11.22
N SER A 531 -31.15 21.08 -11.23
CA SER A 531 -32.47 20.95 -10.63
C SER A 531 -32.40 20.99 -9.11
N ALA A 532 -33.48 21.48 -8.50
CA ALA A 532 -33.67 21.44 -7.05
C ALA A 532 -33.69 19.98 -6.55
N VAL A 533 -33.21 19.76 -5.32
CA VAL A 533 -33.22 18.42 -4.70
C VAL A 533 -34.66 17.94 -4.48
N ILE A 534 -35.56 18.88 -4.15
CA ILE A 534 -36.99 18.62 -3.98
C ILE A 534 -37.76 19.67 -4.77
N ASP A 535 -38.69 19.22 -5.61
CA ASP A 535 -39.55 20.09 -6.43
C ASP A 535 -40.32 21.11 -5.56
N ALA A 536 -40.63 22.27 -6.14
CA ALA A 536 -41.26 23.40 -5.43
C ALA A 536 -42.66 23.07 -4.87
N ASP A 537 -43.36 22.12 -5.48
CA ASP A 537 -44.70 21.66 -5.10
C ASP A 537 -44.69 20.53 -4.06
N LYS A 538 -43.51 19.97 -3.75
CA LYS A 538 -43.35 18.87 -2.80
C LYS A 538 -42.90 19.36 -1.43
N GLN A 539 -43.37 18.65 -0.41
CA GLN A 539 -42.98 18.86 0.98
C GLN A 539 -41.53 18.41 1.21
N VAL A 540 -40.81 19.17 2.03
CA VAL A 540 -39.43 18.89 2.44
C VAL A 540 -39.44 18.33 3.85
N VAL A 541 -38.85 17.14 4.03
CA VAL A 541 -38.74 16.52 5.35
C VAL A 541 -37.62 17.18 6.14
N VAL A 542 -37.96 17.76 7.28
CA VAL A 542 -37.02 18.43 8.17
C VAL A 542 -36.97 17.69 9.50
N SER A 543 -35.82 17.10 9.82
CA SER A 543 -35.58 16.58 11.17
C SER A 543 -35.08 17.69 12.10
N PRO A 544 -35.49 17.73 13.38
CA PRO A 544 -35.04 18.75 14.34
C PRO A 544 -33.51 18.93 14.43
N SER A 545 -32.75 17.83 14.46
CA SER A 545 -31.28 17.87 14.47
C SER A 545 -30.68 18.28 13.11
N GLY A 546 -31.33 17.89 12.02
CA GLY A 546 -30.95 18.26 10.65
C GLY A 546 -31.11 19.76 10.37
N ALA A 547 -32.14 20.41 10.90
CA ALA A 547 -32.35 21.85 10.76
C ALA A 547 -31.19 22.66 11.35
N GLU A 548 -30.75 22.32 12.56
CA GLU A 548 -29.58 22.94 13.20
C GLU A 548 -28.31 22.70 12.38
N SER A 549 -28.09 21.47 11.90
CA SER A 549 -26.94 21.16 11.06
C SER A 549 -26.93 21.91 9.73
N PHE A 550 -28.11 22.15 9.13
CA PHE A 550 -28.24 22.90 7.88
C PHE A 550 -27.88 24.38 8.07
N VAL A 551 -28.40 25.01 9.12
CA VAL A 551 -28.08 26.41 9.47
C VAL A 551 -26.59 26.58 9.79
N GLU A 552 -25.97 25.61 10.47
CA GLU A 552 -24.52 25.65 10.72
C GLU A 552 -23.69 25.61 9.42
N CYS A 553 -24.07 24.76 8.46
CA CYS A 553 -23.46 24.64 7.14
C CYS A 553 -24.29 23.72 6.22
N GLY A 554 -24.90 24.30 5.18
CA GLY A 554 -25.78 23.57 4.25
C GLY A 554 -25.05 22.48 3.45
N VAL A 555 -23.81 22.74 3.00
CA VAL A 555 -23.00 21.73 2.27
C VAL A 555 -22.67 20.53 3.15
N LYS A 556 -22.30 20.76 4.42
CA LYS A 556 -22.03 19.67 5.38
C LYS A 556 -23.27 18.81 5.56
N TRP A 557 -24.41 19.44 5.83
CA TRP A 557 -25.69 18.74 6.01
C TRP A 557 -26.03 17.89 4.78
N PHE A 558 -26.00 18.50 3.59
CA PHE A 558 -26.39 17.83 2.36
C PHE A 558 -25.51 16.60 2.08
N LEU A 559 -24.18 16.75 2.17
CA LEU A 559 -23.27 15.65 1.90
C LEU A 559 -23.36 14.55 2.96
N GLN A 560 -23.44 14.89 4.26
CA GLN A 560 -23.56 13.87 5.31
C GLN A 560 -24.85 13.07 5.21
N ASN A 561 -25.98 13.73 4.92
CA ASN A 561 -27.27 13.05 4.80
C ASN A 561 -27.36 12.16 3.55
N ASN A 562 -26.46 12.34 2.58
CA ASN A 562 -26.39 11.59 1.33
C ASN A 562 -25.11 10.72 1.21
N GLY A 563 -24.56 10.26 2.35
CA GLY A 563 -23.49 9.24 2.37
C GLY A 563 -22.06 9.76 2.58
N GLY A 564 -21.88 11.07 2.76
CA GLY A 564 -20.61 11.70 3.15
C GLY A 564 -20.30 11.61 4.65
N SER A 565 -20.77 10.57 5.32
CA SER A 565 -20.47 10.29 6.73
C SER A 565 -19.48 9.13 6.83
N ASP A 566 -18.53 9.24 7.75
CA ASP A 566 -17.75 8.08 8.17
C ASP A 566 -18.65 7.06 8.91
N GLY A 567 -18.15 5.85 9.15
CA GLY A 567 -18.87 4.86 9.95
C GLY A 567 -19.16 5.38 11.37
N ASP A 568 -20.21 4.84 12.01
CA ASP A 568 -20.58 5.25 13.36
C ASP A 568 -19.41 5.02 14.33
N SER A 569 -19.01 6.09 15.02
CA SER A 569 -18.01 6.01 16.09
C SER A 569 -18.58 5.28 17.31
N THR A 570 -17.70 4.69 18.13
CA THR A 570 -18.06 4.09 19.43
C THR A 570 -18.92 5.02 20.27
N ALA A 571 -18.65 6.34 20.24
CA ALA A 571 -19.42 7.34 20.96
C ALA A 571 -20.86 7.51 20.42
N GLN A 572 -21.07 7.41 19.10
CA GLN A 572 -22.41 7.48 18.49
C GLN A 572 -23.24 6.22 18.78
N VAL A 573 -22.61 5.05 18.68
CA VAL A 573 -23.25 3.76 19.03
C VAL A 573 -23.60 3.74 20.52
N LEU A 574 -22.67 4.18 21.39
CA LEU A 574 -22.93 4.33 22.82
C LEU A 574 -24.06 5.32 23.10
N GLY A 575 -24.08 6.46 22.41
CA GLY A 575 -25.16 7.44 22.53
C GLY A 575 -26.52 6.78 22.27
N SER A 576 -26.66 6.11 21.13
CA SER A 576 -27.89 5.41 20.74
C SER A 576 -28.29 4.31 21.74
N ALA A 577 -27.31 3.56 22.27
CA ALA A 577 -27.56 2.56 23.30
C ALA A 577 -28.10 3.19 24.61
N ILE A 578 -27.55 4.34 25.03
CA ILE A 578 -28.03 5.07 26.20
C ILE A 578 -29.47 5.56 26.01
N HIS A 579 -29.84 6.06 24.82
CA HIS A 579 -31.24 6.42 24.52
C HIS A 579 -32.18 5.21 24.63
N ALA A 580 -31.81 4.06 24.04
CA ALA A 580 -32.60 2.84 24.11
C ALA A 580 -32.76 2.33 25.56
N PHE A 581 -31.71 2.39 26.38
CA PHE A 581 -31.79 2.04 27.80
C PHE A 581 -32.66 3.01 28.60
N ALA A 582 -32.60 4.31 28.27
CA ALA A 582 -33.46 5.31 28.88
C ALA A 582 -34.95 5.07 28.55
N ALA A 583 -35.25 4.73 27.29
CA ALA A 583 -36.59 4.38 26.85
C ALA A 583 -37.12 3.12 27.55
N THR A 584 -36.28 2.08 27.63
CA THR A 584 -36.60 0.82 28.32
C THR A 584 -37.02 1.06 29.77
N MET A 585 -36.33 1.95 30.49
CA MET A 585 -36.65 2.25 31.89
C MET A 585 -38.02 2.92 32.07
N VAL A 586 -38.47 3.71 31.08
CA VAL A 586 -39.80 4.36 31.10
C VAL A 586 -40.89 3.37 30.70
N GLN A 587 -40.64 2.53 29.69
CA GLN A 587 -41.61 1.61 29.12
C GLN A 587 -41.78 0.30 29.93
N GLU A 588 -40.78 -0.11 30.72
CA GLU A 588 -40.80 -1.30 31.58
C GLU A 588 -40.73 -0.92 33.07
N PRO A 589 -41.88 -0.61 33.72
CA PRO A 589 -41.92 -0.24 35.13
C PRO A 589 -41.42 -1.38 36.03
N GLY A 590 -40.33 -1.15 36.76
CA GLY A 590 -39.68 -2.14 37.63
C GLY A 590 -38.22 -2.45 37.26
N THR A 591 -37.75 -1.97 36.12
CA THR A 591 -36.33 -2.06 35.74
C THR A 591 -35.45 -1.32 36.76
N THR A 592 -34.50 -2.03 37.37
CA THR A 592 -33.59 -1.44 38.37
C THR A 592 -32.31 -0.89 37.73
N LYS A 593 -31.60 -0.03 38.46
CA LYS A 593 -30.26 0.44 38.08
C LYS A 593 -29.30 -0.71 37.76
N ALA A 594 -29.35 -1.78 38.55
CA ALA A 594 -28.48 -2.94 38.37
C ALA A 594 -28.77 -3.66 37.05
N ASP A 595 -30.05 -3.80 36.69
CA ASP A 595 -30.46 -4.48 35.45
C ASP A 595 -29.96 -3.76 34.20
N LEU A 596 -30.02 -2.41 34.19
CA LEU A 596 -29.51 -1.61 33.07
C LEU A 596 -27.98 -1.71 32.93
N ILE A 597 -27.24 -1.71 34.05
CA ILE A 597 -25.78 -1.87 34.04
C ILE A 597 -25.40 -3.26 33.51
N THR A 598 -26.10 -4.31 33.94
CA THR A 598 -25.87 -5.67 33.45
C THR A 598 -26.19 -5.79 31.96
N LYS A 599 -27.29 -5.20 31.47
CA LYS A 599 -27.61 -5.15 30.03
C LYS A 599 -26.49 -4.46 29.24
N LEU A 600 -26.03 -3.28 29.69
CA LEU A 600 -24.93 -2.55 29.05
C LEU A 600 -23.64 -3.39 28.98
N GLN A 601 -23.24 -4.02 30.09
CA GLN A 601 -22.04 -4.86 30.16
C GLN A 601 -22.13 -6.07 29.22
N ASN A 602 -23.28 -6.73 29.14
CA ASN A 602 -23.49 -7.87 28.24
C ASN A 602 -23.44 -7.45 26.76
N SER A 603 -23.97 -6.27 26.43
CA SER A 603 -23.94 -5.72 25.06
C SER A 603 -22.66 -4.97 24.70
N TRP A 604 -21.69 -4.82 25.62
CA TRP A 604 -20.56 -3.91 25.44
C TRP A 604 -19.73 -4.23 24.19
N LYS A 605 -19.51 -5.51 23.89
CA LYS A 605 -18.77 -5.95 22.69
C LYS A 605 -19.42 -5.57 21.36
N LEU A 606 -20.72 -5.24 21.36
CA LEU A 606 -21.43 -4.72 20.18
C LEU A 606 -21.23 -3.21 20.02
N ILE A 607 -20.92 -2.51 21.12
CA ILE A 607 -20.72 -1.04 21.16
C ILE A 607 -19.25 -0.71 20.93
N ASP A 608 -18.36 -1.36 21.67
CA ASP A 608 -16.91 -1.25 21.54
C ASP A 608 -16.33 -2.66 21.28
N PRO A 609 -16.00 -3.00 20.02
CA PRO A 609 -15.44 -4.30 19.68
C PRO A 609 -13.98 -4.46 20.13
N GLU A 610 -13.32 -3.38 20.54
CA GLU A 610 -11.93 -3.44 21.01
C GLU A 610 -11.83 -4.03 22.42
N SER A 611 -10.69 -4.67 22.69
CA SER A 611 -10.35 -5.21 24.00
C SER A 611 -9.12 -4.50 24.56
N GLY A 612 -9.15 -4.13 25.84
CA GLY A 612 -8.02 -3.50 26.52
C GLY A 612 -8.46 -2.43 27.51
N TRP A 613 -7.50 -1.68 28.04
CA TRP A 613 -7.74 -0.66 29.07
C TRP A 613 -8.56 0.52 28.56
N VAL A 614 -8.48 0.86 27.27
CA VAL A 614 -9.28 1.94 26.65
C VAL A 614 -10.76 1.57 26.64
N SER A 615 -11.09 0.38 26.13
CA SER A 615 -12.46 -0.16 26.14
C SER A 615 -13.01 -0.31 27.56
N ALA A 616 -12.19 -0.71 28.53
CA ALA A 616 -12.58 -0.75 29.94
C ALA A 616 -12.90 0.66 30.50
N SER A 617 -12.09 1.67 30.19
CA SER A 617 -12.33 3.05 30.61
C SER A 617 -13.59 3.65 29.96
N HIS A 618 -13.83 3.34 28.68
CA HIS A 618 -15.08 3.71 27.99
C HIS A 618 -16.31 3.08 28.65
N LEU A 619 -16.23 1.80 29.06
CA LEU A 619 -17.30 1.11 29.77
C LEU A 619 -17.59 1.76 31.13
N GLU A 620 -16.55 2.10 31.91
CA GLU A 620 -16.71 2.81 33.19
C GLU A 620 -17.41 4.17 33.00
N ARG A 621 -17.03 4.90 31.94
CA ARG A 621 -17.68 6.17 31.58
C ARG A 621 -19.13 5.97 31.17
N ALA A 622 -19.42 4.95 30.37
CA ALA A 622 -20.78 4.59 29.95
C ALA A 622 -21.67 4.24 31.14
N VAL A 623 -21.16 3.44 32.09
CA VAL A 623 -21.84 3.14 33.36
C VAL A 623 -22.15 4.44 34.10
N THR A 624 -21.17 5.33 34.27
CA THR A 624 -21.35 6.64 34.92
C THR A 624 -22.46 7.48 34.27
N MET A 625 -22.56 7.49 32.93
CA MET A 625 -23.65 8.19 32.22
C MET A 625 -25.02 7.61 32.57
N LEU A 626 -25.13 6.28 32.64
CA LEU A 626 -26.36 5.59 33.00
C LEU A 626 -26.76 5.84 34.46
N GLU A 627 -25.79 5.91 35.37
CA GLU A 627 -26.05 6.27 36.78
C GLU A 627 -26.62 7.68 36.90
N LYS A 628 -26.08 8.65 36.15
CA LYS A 628 -26.59 10.03 36.10
C LYS A 628 -28.01 10.09 35.53
N PHE A 629 -28.30 9.29 34.52
CA PHE A 629 -29.66 9.18 33.98
C PHE A 629 -30.64 8.66 35.04
N VAL A 630 -30.30 7.58 35.76
CA VAL A 630 -31.15 7.02 36.82
C VAL A 630 -31.37 8.02 37.96
N ASP A 631 -30.32 8.72 38.39
CA ASP A 631 -30.42 9.76 39.42
C ASP A 631 -31.32 10.93 38.97
N TYR A 632 -31.22 11.34 37.72
CA TYR A 632 -32.12 12.35 37.14
C TYR A 632 -33.58 11.86 37.08
N HIS A 633 -33.79 10.62 36.62
CA HIS A 633 -35.12 10.02 36.51
C HIS A 633 -35.83 9.92 37.86
N THR A 634 -35.12 9.47 38.91
CA THR A 634 -35.70 9.33 40.26
C THR A 634 -36.00 10.65 40.96
N LYS A 635 -35.27 11.73 40.63
CA LYS A 635 -35.47 13.07 41.21
C LYS A 635 -36.52 13.91 40.50
N THR A 636 -37.06 13.42 39.38
CA THR A 636 -38.02 14.18 38.57
C THR A 636 -39.34 14.34 39.34
N THR A 637 -39.87 15.57 39.39
CA THR A 637 -41.15 15.90 40.06
C THR A 637 -42.34 15.91 39.10
N ARG A 638 -42.10 15.88 37.79
CA ARG A 638 -43.12 15.85 36.73
C ARG A 638 -43.57 14.41 36.43
N THR A 639 -44.78 14.25 35.91
CA THR A 639 -45.30 12.92 35.54
C THR A 639 -44.77 12.54 34.17
N VAL A 640 -44.10 11.39 34.05
CA VAL A 640 -43.59 10.88 32.76
C VAL A 640 -44.72 10.24 31.99
N VAL A 641 -44.91 10.66 30.74
CA VAL A 641 -45.96 10.13 29.87
C VAL A 641 -45.44 8.91 29.11
N ASP A 642 -44.40 9.12 28.31
CA ASP A 642 -43.83 8.09 27.45
C ASP A 642 -42.40 8.50 26.98
N ALA A 643 -41.68 7.58 26.36
CA ALA A 643 -40.34 7.76 25.82
C ALA A 643 -40.26 7.35 24.34
N GLU A 644 -39.33 7.93 23.59
CA GLU A 644 -39.16 7.75 22.14
C GLU A 644 -40.43 8.05 21.32
N ILE A 645 -41.15 9.11 21.68
CA ILE A 645 -42.39 9.49 21.01
C ILE A 645 -42.08 10.16 19.68
N ARG A 646 -42.65 9.61 18.60
CA ARG A 646 -42.55 10.19 17.26
C ARG A 646 -43.65 11.21 17.03
N PHE A 647 -43.29 12.31 16.38
CA PHE A 647 -44.24 13.31 15.89
C PHE A 647 -43.98 13.62 14.42
N ASP A 648 -45.05 14.00 13.72
CA ASP A 648 -45.05 14.33 12.30
C ASP A 648 -46.04 15.48 12.09
N ILE A 649 -45.52 16.69 11.93
CA ILE A 649 -46.33 17.90 11.71
C ILE A 649 -46.01 18.51 10.35
N THR A 650 -46.99 19.16 9.76
CA THR A 650 -46.84 19.81 8.44
C THR A 650 -47.08 21.31 8.59
N LEU A 651 -46.08 22.10 8.20
CA LEU A 651 -46.11 23.55 8.20
C LEU A 651 -45.83 24.03 6.78
N GLY A 652 -46.87 24.32 6.00
CA GLY A 652 -46.70 24.72 4.60
C GLY A 652 -45.91 23.68 3.80
N ARG A 653 -44.68 24.02 3.40
CA ARG A 653 -43.76 23.13 2.67
C ARG A 653 -42.90 22.27 3.59
N ALA A 654 -42.68 22.67 4.84
CA ALA A 654 -41.89 21.93 5.81
C ALA A 654 -42.72 20.80 6.45
N ARG A 655 -42.30 19.55 6.28
CA ARG A 655 -42.82 18.40 7.04
C ARG A 655 -41.81 18.04 8.13
N ILE A 656 -42.10 18.41 9.37
CA ILE A 656 -41.18 18.20 10.48
C ILE A 656 -41.44 16.82 11.06
N LYS A 657 -40.42 15.97 11.01
CA LYS A 657 -40.47 14.60 11.53
C LYS A 657 -39.34 14.37 12.50
N GLY A 658 -39.69 13.97 13.73
CA GLY A 658 -38.72 13.76 14.79
C GLY A 658 -39.17 12.71 15.79
N SER A 659 -38.25 12.37 16.68
CA SER A 659 -38.50 11.57 17.87
C SER A 659 -38.04 12.36 19.07
N VAL A 660 -38.87 12.42 20.10
CA VAL A 660 -38.54 13.02 21.39
C VAL A 660 -38.11 11.90 22.34
N ASP A 661 -37.01 12.08 23.07
CA ASP A 661 -36.53 11.03 23.97
C ASP A 661 -37.50 10.76 25.12
N ARG A 662 -38.04 11.81 25.74
CA ARG A 662 -39.00 11.70 26.85
C ARG A 662 -39.95 12.89 26.92
N LEU A 663 -41.23 12.59 27.14
CA LEU A 663 -42.30 13.57 27.33
C LEU A 663 -42.83 13.52 28.76
N GLU A 664 -43.01 14.69 29.36
CA GLU A 664 -43.52 14.86 30.72
C GLU A 664 -44.71 15.81 30.74
N VAL A 665 -45.54 15.69 31.79
CA VAL A 665 -46.71 16.54 32.04
C VAL A 665 -46.55 17.24 33.38
N GLU A 666 -46.76 18.57 33.40
CA GLU A 666 -46.83 19.38 34.62
C GLU A 666 -48.20 19.29 35.31
N ALA A 667 -48.29 19.78 36.55
CA ALA A 667 -49.52 19.68 37.34
C ALA A 667 -50.72 20.46 36.75
N ASP A 668 -50.46 21.43 35.87
CA ASP A 668 -51.46 22.20 35.14
C ASP A 668 -51.88 21.57 33.79
N GLY A 669 -51.32 20.40 33.45
CA GLY A 669 -51.60 19.67 32.22
C GLY A 669 -50.76 20.08 31.00
N SER A 670 -49.83 21.02 31.15
CA SER A 670 -48.91 21.41 30.08
C SER A 670 -47.81 20.38 29.83
N LEU A 671 -47.33 20.29 28.59
CA LEU A 671 -46.33 19.32 28.15
C LEU A 671 -44.90 19.88 28.27
N PHE A 672 -43.96 19.03 28.70
CA PHE A 672 -42.55 19.36 28.86
C PHE A 672 -41.65 18.31 28.19
N ILE A 673 -40.68 18.75 27.39
CA ILE A 673 -39.86 17.87 26.56
C ILE A 673 -38.46 17.69 27.12
N ILE A 674 -37.96 16.46 27.17
CA ILE A 674 -36.59 16.13 27.58
C ILE A 674 -35.86 15.46 26.42
N ASP A 675 -34.66 15.96 26.08
CA ASP A 675 -33.73 15.40 25.10
C ASP A 675 -32.38 15.10 25.80
N PHE A 676 -31.97 13.84 25.80
CA PHE A 676 -30.75 13.38 26.47
C PHE A 676 -29.54 13.56 25.54
N LYS A 677 -28.43 14.08 26.07
CA LYS A 677 -27.17 14.21 25.32
C LYS A 677 -26.05 13.47 26.03
N THR A 678 -25.32 12.64 25.29
CA THR A 678 -24.14 11.91 25.80
C THR A 678 -22.82 12.65 25.57
N SER A 679 -22.85 13.88 25.05
CA SER A 679 -21.65 14.67 24.79
C SER A 679 -20.94 15.11 26.08
N ALA A 680 -19.61 15.19 26.02
CA ALA A 680 -18.77 15.62 27.15
C ALA A 680 -18.94 17.11 27.50
N SER A 681 -19.30 17.94 26.52
CA SER A 681 -19.54 19.36 26.69
C SER A 681 -21.02 19.71 26.54
N ALA A 682 -21.49 20.61 27.41
CA ALA A 682 -22.82 21.20 27.34
C ALA A 682 -22.76 22.57 26.66
N ILE A 683 -23.80 22.94 25.90
CA ILE A 683 -23.93 24.28 25.33
C ILE A 683 -24.10 25.35 26.42
N SER A 684 -23.89 26.62 26.05
CA SER A 684 -24.11 27.72 26.99
C SER A 684 -25.62 27.91 27.28
N VAL A 685 -25.94 28.52 28.42
CA VAL A 685 -27.33 28.83 28.78
C VAL A 685 -27.97 29.79 27.76
N LYS A 686 -27.18 30.64 27.11
CA LYS A 686 -27.65 31.55 26.05
C LYS A 686 -28.02 30.75 24.79
N ASP A 687 -27.12 29.89 24.32
CA ASP A 687 -27.33 29.12 23.08
C ASP A 687 -28.49 28.12 23.23
N ALA A 688 -28.74 27.61 24.45
CA ALA A 688 -29.89 26.75 24.72
C ALA A 688 -31.24 27.44 24.50
N LYS A 689 -31.33 28.75 24.74
CA LYS A 689 -32.56 29.53 24.50
C LYS A 689 -32.85 29.73 23.02
N GLU A 690 -31.82 29.69 22.17
CA GLU A 690 -31.89 29.86 20.72
C GLU A 690 -31.77 28.51 19.97
N ASN A 691 -31.82 27.38 20.69
CA ASN A 691 -31.60 26.07 20.08
C ASN A 691 -32.80 25.63 19.23
N LEU A 692 -32.54 25.38 17.94
CA LEU A 692 -33.55 25.01 16.94
C LEU A 692 -34.15 23.62 17.17
N GLN A 693 -33.38 22.68 17.71
CA GLN A 693 -33.87 21.33 18.00
C GLN A 693 -34.99 21.38 19.05
N LEU A 694 -34.77 22.08 20.16
CA LEU A 694 -35.77 22.29 21.22
C LEU A 694 -36.97 23.11 20.72
N MET A 695 -36.75 24.15 19.92
CA MET A 695 -37.84 24.93 19.30
C MET A 695 -38.74 24.07 18.42
N SER A 696 -38.14 23.18 17.62
CA SER A 696 -38.90 22.27 16.74
C SER A 696 -39.78 21.30 17.53
N TYR A 697 -39.29 20.82 18.67
CA TYR A 697 -40.06 19.95 19.55
C TYR A 697 -41.24 20.66 20.22
N GLN A 698 -41.00 21.87 20.76
CA GLN A 698 -42.05 22.68 21.37
C GLN A 698 -43.11 23.14 20.34
N LEU A 699 -42.69 23.41 19.10
CA LEU A 699 -43.62 23.66 18.00
C LEU A 699 -44.45 22.41 17.65
N GLY A 700 -43.85 21.22 17.75
CA GLY A 700 -44.56 19.94 17.67
C GLY A 700 -45.72 19.83 18.65
N ILE A 701 -45.58 20.35 19.87
CA ILE A 701 -46.67 20.44 20.86
C ILE A 701 -47.75 21.43 20.40
N ALA A 702 -47.34 22.66 20.06
CA ALA A 702 -48.28 23.74 19.69
C ALA A 702 -49.15 23.40 18.47
N GLU A 703 -48.65 22.56 17.56
CA GLU A 703 -49.33 22.16 16.32
C GLU A 703 -50.04 20.80 16.44
N GLY A 704 -50.21 20.29 17.66
CA GLY A 704 -50.98 19.06 17.92
C GLY A 704 -50.29 17.78 17.46
N GLY A 705 -48.96 17.76 17.39
CA GLY A 705 -48.16 16.57 17.05
C GLY A 705 -48.17 15.47 18.12
N PHE A 706 -48.73 15.75 19.30
CA PHE A 706 -48.81 14.83 20.44
C PHE A 706 -50.26 14.70 20.93
N THR A 707 -50.64 13.53 21.45
CA THR A 707 -52.02 13.22 21.83
C THR A 707 -52.44 13.75 23.22
N HIS A 708 -51.51 14.33 24.00
CA HIS A 708 -51.69 14.62 25.44
C HIS A 708 -51.84 16.12 25.77
N GLY A 709 -51.99 16.99 24.76
CA GLY A 709 -52.16 18.44 24.94
C GLY A 709 -51.47 19.25 23.83
N ASP A 710 -51.83 20.53 23.72
CA ASP A 710 -51.32 21.49 22.73
C ASP A 710 -50.53 22.66 23.37
N VAL A 711 -50.36 22.65 24.69
CA VAL A 711 -49.65 23.70 25.45
C VAL A 711 -48.26 23.20 25.89
N SER A 712 -47.21 23.88 25.46
CA SER A 712 -45.81 23.62 25.87
C SER A 712 -45.42 24.45 27.08
N ALA A 713 -44.95 23.82 28.15
CA ALA A 713 -44.30 24.46 29.30
C ALA A 713 -42.79 24.66 29.13
N GLY A 714 -42.19 24.00 28.15
CA GLY A 714 -40.76 24.13 27.85
C GLY A 714 -40.12 22.83 27.37
N ALA A 715 -38.82 22.92 27.09
CA ALA A 715 -37.99 21.78 26.75
C ALA A 715 -36.59 21.89 27.39
N GLU A 716 -35.95 20.76 27.66
CA GLU A 716 -34.64 20.66 28.29
C GLU A 716 -33.69 19.71 27.57
N LEU A 717 -32.43 20.15 27.45
CA LEU A 717 -31.30 19.28 27.12
C LEU A 717 -30.64 18.79 28.41
N VAL A 718 -30.58 17.47 28.58
CA VAL A 718 -29.99 16.82 29.75
C VAL A 718 -28.69 16.12 29.35
N TYR A 719 -27.57 16.72 29.73
CA TYR A 719 -26.24 16.20 29.42
C TYR A 719 -25.78 15.18 30.46
N LEU A 720 -25.60 13.93 30.02
CA LEU A 720 -25.16 12.79 30.83
C LEU A 720 -23.63 12.60 30.78
N GLY A 721 -22.97 13.08 29.71
CA GLY A 721 -21.56 12.83 29.43
C GLY A 721 -20.56 13.80 30.06
N THR A 722 -21.01 14.84 30.75
CA THR A 722 -20.17 15.89 31.34
C THR A 722 -19.42 15.40 32.58
N ASP A 723 -18.34 16.08 32.98
CA ASP A 723 -17.54 15.70 34.16
C ASP A 723 -18.21 16.07 35.50
N ALA A 724 -19.37 16.75 35.45
CA ALA A 724 -20.14 17.09 36.64
C ALA A 724 -20.67 15.84 37.35
N ALA A 725 -20.79 15.88 38.68
CA ALA A 725 -21.29 14.76 39.49
C ALA A 725 -22.74 14.37 39.16
N SER A 726 -23.56 15.34 38.74
CA SER A 726 -24.96 15.14 38.31
C SER A 726 -25.16 15.56 36.86
N ALA A 727 -26.28 15.11 36.26
CA ALA A 727 -26.65 15.52 34.91
C ALA A 727 -26.74 17.05 34.79
N THR A 728 -26.14 17.60 33.74
CA THR A 728 -26.15 19.05 33.51
C THR A 728 -27.34 19.42 32.65
N VAL A 729 -28.22 20.30 33.13
CA VAL A 729 -29.48 20.66 32.45
C VAL A 729 -29.38 22.01 31.76
N ARG A 730 -30.00 22.14 30.58
CA ARG A 730 -30.18 23.39 29.85
C ARG A 730 -31.63 23.52 29.38
N SER A 731 -32.36 24.47 29.96
CA SER A 731 -33.79 24.64 29.74
C SER A 731 -34.11 25.79 28.76
N GLN A 732 -35.17 25.60 27.98
CA GLN A 732 -35.82 26.59 27.12
C GLN A 732 -37.32 26.59 27.42
N PHE A 733 -37.80 27.64 28.09
CA PHE A 733 -39.17 27.67 28.63
C PHE A 733 -40.23 28.31 27.71
N SER A 734 -39.82 29.18 26.80
CA SER A 734 -40.77 29.84 25.88
C SER A 734 -40.14 30.04 24.51
N ILE A 735 -40.98 29.88 23.49
CA ILE A 735 -40.63 30.10 22.08
C ILE A 735 -41.67 31.02 21.44
N ASP A 736 -41.25 31.80 20.45
CA ASP A 736 -42.17 32.50 19.55
C ASP A 736 -42.59 31.52 18.45
N VAL A 737 -43.80 30.98 18.59
CA VAL A 737 -44.37 29.94 17.70
C VAL A 737 -44.43 30.42 16.26
N GLU A 738 -44.88 31.65 16.00
CA GLU A 738 -45.02 32.18 14.64
C GLU A 738 -43.66 32.49 14.02
N ALA A 739 -42.72 33.06 14.77
CA ALA A 739 -41.36 33.27 14.26
C ALA A 739 -40.65 31.95 13.95
N THR A 740 -40.85 30.92 14.77
CA THR A 740 -40.24 29.59 14.57
C THR A 740 -40.83 28.89 13.35
N LYS A 741 -42.14 29.02 13.09
CA LYS A 741 -42.78 28.51 11.86
C LYS A 741 -42.18 29.13 10.61
N VAL A 742 -41.97 30.44 10.60
CA VAL A 742 -41.35 31.14 9.46
C VAL A 742 -39.93 30.62 9.24
N GLN A 743 -39.13 30.56 10.31
CA GLN A 743 -37.75 30.10 10.24
C GLN A 743 -37.62 28.66 9.73
N LEU A 744 -38.47 27.73 10.19
CA LEU A 744 -38.43 26.34 9.73
C LEU A 744 -38.90 26.16 8.29
N ASN A 745 -39.82 27.01 7.80
CA ASN A 745 -40.18 27.06 6.38
C ASN A 745 -39.02 27.56 5.52
N GLU A 746 -38.32 28.62 5.93
CA GLU A 746 -37.13 29.10 5.21
C GLU A 746 -36.01 28.04 5.17
N ILE A 747 -35.81 27.30 6.27
CA ILE A 747 -34.87 26.17 6.32
C ILE A 747 -35.31 25.06 5.37
N ALA A 748 -36.61 24.72 5.34
CA ALA A 748 -37.13 23.71 4.43
C ALA A 748 -36.93 24.09 2.95
N ASP A 749 -37.17 25.35 2.59
CA ASP A 749 -36.91 25.87 1.24
C ASP A 749 -35.42 25.77 0.89
N GLY A 750 -34.53 26.14 1.83
CA GLY A 750 -33.09 25.99 1.66
C GLY A 750 -32.62 24.54 1.53
N MET A 751 -33.20 23.62 2.31
CA MET A 751 -32.90 22.19 2.26
C MET A 751 -33.37 21.53 0.95
N GLY A 752 -34.43 22.07 0.33
CA GLY A 752 -34.93 21.61 -0.97
C GLY A 752 -34.25 22.25 -2.19
N ALA A 753 -33.39 23.25 -2.02
CA ALA A 753 -32.80 24.04 -3.09
C ALA A 753 -31.80 23.24 -3.97
N ALA A 754 -31.41 23.81 -5.11
CA ALA A 754 -30.37 23.25 -5.99
C ALA A 754 -28.93 23.57 -5.52
N THR A 755 -28.77 24.62 -4.71
CA THR A 755 -27.47 25.15 -4.29
C THR A 755 -27.37 25.26 -2.78
N PHE A 756 -26.23 24.84 -2.23
CA PHE A 756 -25.94 24.86 -0.80
C PHE A 756 -24.73 25.72 -0.49
N PHE A 757 -24.79 26.47 0.61
CA PHE A 757 -23.68 27.32 1.05
C PHE A 757 -22.78 26.60 2.07
N ALA A 758 -21.47 26.75 1.90
CA ALA A 758 -20.47 26.29 2.86
C ALA A 758 -20.08 27.43 3.81
N THR A 759 -20.38 27.26 5.10
CA THR A 759 -20.09 28.26 6.14
C THR A 759 -18.91 27.83 6.99
N VAL A 760 -17.95 28.73 7.24
CA VAL A 760 -16.81 28.47 8.13
C VAL A 760 -17.26 28.60 9.58
N ASN A 761 -17.08 27.54 10.36
CA ASN A 761 -17.44 27.50 11.77
C ASN A 761 -16.39 26.73 12.60
N LYS A 762 -16.55 26.70 13.93
CA LYS A 762 -15.61 26.04 14.85
C LYS A 762 -15.50 24.52 14.64
N ARG A 763 -16.49 23.91 13.99
CA ARG A 763 -16.59 22.45 13.76
C ARG A 763 -15.93 22.01 12.45
N CYS A 764 -15.41 22.94 11.62
CA CYS A 764 -14.77 22.59 10.34
C CYS A 764 -13.58 21.63 10.46
N LYS A 765 -12.82 21.68 11.57
CA LYS A 765 -11.62 20.83 11.75
C LYS A 765 -11.93 19.33 11.75
N GLY A 766 -13.07 18.93 12.32
CA GLY A 766 -13.51 17.54 12.41
C GLY A 766 -14.66 17.21 11.44
N CYS A 767 -14.85 18.00 10.39
CA CYS A 767 -15.90 17.75 9.41
C CYS A 767 -15.51 16.59 8.47
N PRO A 768 -16.33 15.53 8.32
CA PRO A 768 -15.97 14.37 7.49
C PRO A 768 -15.84 14.74 5.99
N VAL A 769 -16.61 15.73 5.54
CA VAL A 769 -16.63 16.18 4.13
C VAL A 769 -15.67 17.33 3.84
N ARG A 770 -14.68 17.57 4.72
CA ARG A 770 -13.70 18.66 4.59
C ARG A 770 -12.91 18.62 3.27
N LYS A 771 -12.56 17.41 2.80
CA LYS A 771 -11.82 17.19 1.54
C LYS A 771 -12.62 17.51 0.28
N SER A 772 -13.93 17.74 0.42
CA SER A 772 -14.83 18.15 -0.68
C SER A 772 -15.43 19.54 -0.43
N CYS A 773 -14.88 20.29 0.52
CA CYS A 773 -15.38 21.62 0.86
C CYS A 773 -14.69 22.70 0.01
N PRO A 774 -15.43 23.56 -0.71
CA PRO A 774 -14.84 24.58 -1.59
C PRO A 774 -14.09 25.69 -0.83
N VAL A 775 -14.34 25.84 0.48
CA VAL A 775 -13.75 26.90 1.32
C VAL A 775 -12.48 26.42 2.04
N GLN A 776 -12.21 25.12 2.06
CA GLN A 776 -11.03 24.53 2.73
C GLN A 776 -9.91 24.30 1.71
N SER A 777 -8.65 24.48 2.12
CA SER A 777 -7.47 24.24 1.26
C SER A 777 -7.49 22.86 0.61
N ASP A 778 -7.85 21.85 1.41
CA ASP A 778 -7.80 20.43 1.03
C ASP A 778 -8.86 20.08 -0.01
N GLY A 779 -9.98 20.79 -0.02
CA GLY A 779 -11.06 20.60 -1.01
C GLY A 779 -10.96 21.55 -2.19
N LYS A 780 -10.28 22.69 -2.04
CA LYS A 780 -10.06 23.65 -3.13
C LYS A 780 -9.31 22.99 -4.29
N SER A 781 -8.27 22.20 -4.01
CA SER A 781 -7.49 21.48 -5.03
C SER A 781 -8.26 20.39 -5.78
N VAL A 782 -9.45 20.01 -5.31
CA VAL A 782 -10.32 18.99 -5.94
C VAL A 782 -11.40 19.66 -6.81
N ILE A 783 -11.79 20.89 -6.48
CA ILE A 783 -12.92 21.62 -7.10
C ILE A 783 -12.43 22.70 -8.09
N SER A 784 -11.22 23.25 -7.89
CA SER A 784 -10.56 24.17 -8.83
C SER A 784 -9.75 23.41 -9.87
#